data_AF-A0A4Q3API2-F1
#
_entry.id   AF-A0A4Q3API2-F1
#
_cell.length_a   1.000
_cell.length_b   1.000
_cell.length_c   1.000
_cell.angle_alpha   90.00
_cell.angle_beta   90.00
_cell.angle_gamma   90.00
#
_symmetry.space_group_name_H-M   'P 1'
#
loop_
_entity.id
_entity.type
_entity.pdbx_description
1 polymer ?
#
loop_
_entity_poly.entity_id
_entity_poly.type
_entity_poly.pdbx_seq_one_letter_code
_entity_poly.pdbx_strand_id
1 'polypeptide(L)'
;MFRTLLLIPVFALPLAAADYHLSPSGNDGGSGDAAQPWKTFAHAVPLLSAGDTLHLHAGVYPERLMLSSKSGTAEAPIVIRAHESEVAAIDGGTLTVPTGGRAGLVVMENCNHVHLRGLEIRNFKIEDATRTPAGIQIEGSGNGLKVLDCKVHQIWQSGTTKSANGFGIAVYGTSTTPINGLVIDGNEVHDLRTGQSESLVLNGNVTNFTVSRNHVFNCNNIGIDLIGYEGSAPAAVDRARDGVVRENVVHGIDSAYNPGYGGTFNNGGGDQSAAGIYIDGGTNITVERNRVYGCNFGIELASEAATGFTENIRLRNNLLHHNHAAGIIMGGYDQNRGKTRNCAVRNNTLFRNDTLLNYGGQITLQFYLENNVFKNNVVWANATTKQMVVHYVTGGTAAQRAFGPGNVFDWNLYFCEGAEADIEFGLNPTGSGGSSGNKSYNGLAAWLTAVGSDANSTFHDPGFVVAVPSATPAATDFKITEASFARNRGEPTFVPAAEEKDFFGASRRANGRVDAGAHEFMTGLQAWRDVHFSLPDGGPPASNDDDPDADGVPNLVEYSQGMNPTLSDIHLAPTGQAAGNVFRFRYRKQAPELTYQVQSSVNLSAWPAAVPAEQSDGSGGYWRDFPVVDGSRFVRLSVSQ
;
A
#
# COMPACT_ATOMS: atom_id res chain seq x y z
N MET A 1 35.05 42.37 50.69
CA MET A 1 35.02 42.56 49.23
C MET A 1 34.05 41.55 48.64
N PHE A 2 32.78 41.91 48.44
CA PHE A 2 31.83 41.06 47.72
C PHE A 2 31.94 41.38 46.23
N ARG A 3 32.42 40.41 45.44
CA ARG A 3 32.42 40.48 43.98
C ARG A 3 31.02 40.06 43.49
N THR A 4 30.26 41.01 42.99
CA THR A 4 28.98 40.75 42.32
C THR A 4 29.26 40.12 40.96
N LEU A 5 28.86 38.86 40.77
CA LEU A 5 28.92 38.15 39.50
C LEU A 5 27.70 38.57 38.67
N LEU A 6 27.92 39.29 37.57
CA LEU A 6 26.86 39.65 36.62
C LEU A 6 26.64 38.47 35.67
N LEU A 7 25.57 37.69 35.88
CA LEU A 7 25.08 36.75 34.88
C LEU A 7 24.33 37.52 33.80
N ILE A 8 24.88 37.56 32.58
CA ILE A 8 24.19 38.03 31.38
C ILE A 8 23.44 36.82 30.81
N PRO A 9 22.09 36.80 30.80
CA PRO A 9 21.36 35.77 30.09
C PRO A 9 21.55 35.98 28.59
N VAL A 10 22.28 35.06 27.94
CA VAL A 10 22.31 34.98 26.48
C VAL A 10 20.99 34.36 26.05
N PHE A 11 20.03 35.22 25.67
CA PHE A 11 18.87 34.78 24.92
C PHE A 11 19.33 34.44 23.50
N ALA A 12 19.50 33.16 23.20
CA ALA A 12 19.54 32.71 21.82
C ALA A 12 18.15 32.94 21.22
N LEU A 13 17.99 34.00 20.44
CA LEU A 13 16.81 34.17 19.59
C LEU A 13 16.79 32.95 18.65
N PRO A 14 15.69 32.18 18.58
CA PRO A 14 15.58 31.14 17.57
C PRO A 14 15.73 31.82 16.20
N LEU A 15 16.73 31.40 15.43
CA LEU A 15 16.85 31.84 14.05
C LEU A 15 15.57 31.35 13.35
N ALA A 16 14.77 32.29 12.83
CA ALA A 16 13.54 31.93 12.14
C ALA A 16 13.89 31.06 10.93
N ALA A 17 13.12 29.99 10.71
CA ALA A 17 13.18 29.21 9.49
C ALA A 17 13.08 30.15 8.28
N ALA A 18 14.05 30.06 7.36
CA ALA A 18 14.07 30.91 6.18
C ALA A 18 13.44 30.21 4.97
N ASP A 19 12.69 30.98 4.18
CA ASP A 19 12.21 30.58 2.87
C ASP A 19 13.15 31.13 1.80
N TYR A 20 13.87 30.23 1.14
CA TYR A 20 14.73 30.55 0.00
C TYR A 20 14.08 30.10 -1.30
N HIS A 21 14.43 30.77 -2.39
CA HIS A 21 13.88 30.53 -3.71
C HIS A 21 15.00 30.27 -4.72
N LEU A 22 14.77 29.28 -5.59
CA LEU A 22 15.68 28.91 -6.66
C LEU A 22 14.94 28.96 -8.00
N SER A 23 15.51 29.57 -9.03
CA SER A 23 14.92 29.65 -10.37
C SER A 23 16.00 29.52 -11.44
N PRO A 24 15.74 28.86 -12.60
CA PRO A 24 16.72 28.80 -13.68
C PRO A 24 17.12 30.17 -14.24
N SER A 25 16.26 31.19 -14.09
CA SER A 25 16.52 32.59 -14.44
C SER A 25 17.04 33.44 -13.27
N GLY A 26 17.27 32.83 -12.11
CA GLY A 26 17.75 33.49 -10.90
C GLY A 26 19.21 33.96 -10.99
N ASN A 27 19.72 34.49 -9.88
CA ASN A 27 21.08 35.00 -9.75
C ASN A 27 21.69 34.64 -8.38
N ASP A 28 22.78 33.87 -8.37
CA ASP A 28 23.50 33.47 -7.15
C ASP A 28 24.17 34.64 -6.41
N GLY A 29 24.19 35.84 -6.99
CA GLY A 29 24.58 37.07 -6.29
C GLY A 29 23.46 37.73 -5.46
N GLY A 30 22.23 37.22 -5.54
CA GLY A 30 21.06 37.75 -4.84
C GLY A 30 20.91 37.23 -3.41
N SER A 31 19.88 37.71 -2.71
CA SER A 31 19.53 37.32 -1.33
C SER A 31 18.92 35.92 -1.21
N GLY A 32 18.39 35.35 -2.31
CA GLY A 32 17.67 34.09 -2.29
C GLY A 32 16.20 34.22 -1.84
N ASP A 33 15.72 35.44 -1.61
CA ASP A 33 14.29 35.68 -1.34
C ASP A 33 13.44 35.56 -2.63
N ALA A 34 12.12 35.65 -2.50
CA ALA A 34 11.20 35.51 -3.62
C ALA A 34 11.43 36.53 -4.76
N ALA A 35 11.95 37.72 -4.45
CA ALA A 35 12.23 38.77 -5.44
C ALA A 35 13.59 38.60 -6.11
N GLN A 36 14.54 37.97 -5.44
CA GLN A 36 15.90 37.69 -5.93
C GLN A 36 16.27 36.21 -5.74
N PRO A 37 15.58 35.28 -6.43
CA PRO A 37 15.87 33.86 -6.31
C PRO A 37 17.28 33.54 -6.77
N TRP A 38 17.92 32.59 -6.09
CA TRP A 38 19.20 32.02 -6.52
C TRP A 38 19.04 31.20 -7.80
N LYS A 39 20.16 30.89 -8.46
CA LYS A 39 20.19 30.17 -9.72
C LYS A 39 20.56 28.70 -9.57
N THR A 40 21.53 28.38 -8.72
CA THR A 40 22.14 27.04 -8.67
C THR A 40 21.99 26.34 -7.32
N PHE A 41 21.84 25.00 -7.34
CA PHE A 41 21.91 24.16 -6.15
C PHE A 41 23.29 24.24 -5.49
N ALA A 42 24.36 24.37 -6.29
CA ALA A 42 25.72 24.53 -5.79
C ALA A 42 25.87 25.76 -4.87
N HIS A 43 25.13 26.83 -5.15
CA HIS A 43 25.06 28.01 -4.29
C HIS A 43 24.09 27.81 -3.11
N ALA A 44 22.88 27.33 -3.38
CA ALA A 44 21.81 27.27 -2.37
C ALA A 44 22.09 26.24 -1.26
N VAL A 45 22.50 25.02 -1.62
CA VAL A 45 22.61 23.91 -0.68
C VAL A 45 23.52 24.21 0.51
N PRO A 46 24.75 24.74 0.35
CA PRO A 46 25.61 25.08 1.48
C PRO A 46 24.95 26.00 2.51
N LEU A 47 24.03 26.86 2.09
CA LEU A 47 23.39 27.88 2.93
C LEU A 47 22.20 27.34 3.73
N LEU A 48 21.59 26.24 3.31
CA LEU A 48 20.45 25.63 4.01
C LEU A 48 20.84 25.07 5.37
N SER A 49 20.06 25.42 6.39
CA SER A 49 20.15 25.01 7.79
C SER A 49 18.83 24.41 8.29
N ALA A 50 18.84 23.79 9.47
CA ALA A 50 17.64 23.19 10.06
C ALA A 50 16.45 24.17 10.11
N GLY A 51 15.30 23.75 9.61
CA GLY A 51 14.08 24.56 9.50
C GLY A 51 13.90 25.25 8.16
N ASP A 52 14.95 25.44 7.36
CA ASP A 52 14.86 26.18 6.10
C ASP A 52 14.09 25.40 5.04
N THR A 53 13.39 26.17 4.17
CA THR A 53 12.72 25.65 2.98
C THR A 53 13.30 26.27 1.71
N LEU A 54 13.72 25.43 0.76
CA LEU A 54 14.09 25.84 -0.59
C LEU A 54 12.94 25.55 -1.56
N HIS A 55 12.34 26.63 -2.09
CA HIS A 55 11.30 26.59 -3.11
C HIS A 55 11.92 26.66 -4.50
N LEU A 56 11.74 25.61 -5.30
CA LEU A 56 12.17 25.57 -6.69
C LEU A 56 11.02 26.04 -7.57
N HIS A 57 11.26 27.14 -8.28
CA HIS A 57 10.34 27.69 -9.26
C HIS A 57 10.31 26.86 -10.55
N ALA A 58 9.29 27.08 -11.37
CA ALA A 58 9.07 26.38 -12.62
C ALA A 58 10.30 26.43 -13.53
N GLY A 59 10.69 25.28 -14.06
CA GLY A 59 11.71 25.20 -15.09
C GLY A 59 12.63 23.98 -14.97
N VAL A 60 13.69 24.01 -15.77
CA VAL A 60 14.66 22.91 -15.91
C VAL A 60 15.96 23.28 -15.24
N TYR A 61 16.42 22.40 -14.35
CA TYR A 61 17.67 22.51 -13.62
C TYR A 61 18.65 21.44 -14.14
N PRO A 62 19.56 21.79 -15.08
CA PRO A 62 20.51 20.86 -15.69
C PRO A 62 21.75 20.66 -14.78
N GLU A 63 21.52 20.33 -13.52
CA GLU A 63 22.56 20.10 -12.51
C GLU A 63 22.06 19.09 -11.47
N ARG A 64 22.99 18.52 -10.69
CA ARG A 64 22.66 17.55 -9.64
C ARG A 64 22.41 18.25 -8.32
N LEU A 65 21.40 17.82 -7.58
CA LEU A 65 21.14 18.24 -6.20
C LEU A 65 21.92 17.35 -5.24
N MET A 66 23.01 17.90 -4.69
CA MET A 66 23.95 17.15 -3.83
C MET A 66 23.81 17.55 -2.36
N LEU A 67 23.13 16.73 -1.56
CA LEU A 67 22.95 16.94 -0.13
C LEU A 67 23.84 15.96 0.63
N SER A 68 24.91 16.47 1.23
CA SER A 68 25.83 15.69 2.07
C SER A 68 25.81 16.23 3.48
N SER A 69 25.59 15.35 4.45
CA SER A 69 25.63 15.66 5.89
C SER A 69 24.68 16.79 6.31
N LYS A 70 23.59 17.00 5.56
CA LYS A 70 22.56 17.99 5.90
C LYS A 70 21.66 17.43 6.99
N SER A 71 21.44 18.23 8.03
CA SER A 71 20.73 17.78 9.22
C SER A 71 19.73 18.82 9.70
N GLY A 72 18.44 18.52 9.53
CA GLY A 72 17.35 19.16 10.26
C GLY A 72 17.07 18.44 11.59
N THR A 73 15.93 18.76 12.20
CA THR A 73 15.33 17.98 13.29
C THR A 73 13.90 17.56 12.93
N ALA A 74 13.25 16.73 13.75
CA ALA A 74 11.86 16.34 13.52
C ALA A 74 10.91 17.56 13.50
N GLU A 75 11.18 18.57 14.32
CA GLU A 75 10.41 19.81 14.43
C GLU A 75 10.84 20.88 13.42
N ALA A 76 12.09 20.83 12.95
CA ALA A 76 12.69 21.79 12.03
C ALA A 76 13.44 21.06 10.89
N PRO A 77 12.72 20.35 9.99
CA PRO A 77 13.34 19.67 8.86
C PRO A 77 13.89 20.68 7.85
N ILE A 78 14.86 20.25 7.03
CA ILE A 78 15.23 20.98 5.81
C ILE A 78 14.30 20.50 4.70
N VAL A 79 13.57 21.41 4.07
CA VAL A 79 12.60 21.07 3.02
C VAL A 79 13.08 21.60 1.69
N ILE A 80 13.08 20.75 0.66
CA ILE A 80 13.36 21.14 -0.72
C ILE A 80 12.15 20.72 -1.54
N ARG A 81 11.47 21.70 -2.15
CA ARG A 81 10.17 21.47 -2.76
C ARG A 81 9.96 22.28 -4.02
N ALA A 82 9.09 21.81 -4.89
CA ALA A 82 8.50 22.68 -5.90
C ALA A 82 7.72 23.83 -5.23
N HIS A 83 7.81 25.02 -5.82
CA HIS A 83 7.04 26.19 -5.41
C HIS A 83 5.57 25.97 -5.78
N GLU A 84 4.69 25.96 -4.78
CA GLU A 84 3.24 25.75 -4.96
C GLU A 84 2.90 24.52 -5.83
N SER A 85 2.32 24.73 -7.02
CA SER A 85 1.95 23.70 -8.01
C SER A 85 2.82 23.76 -9.27
N GLU A 86 3.94 24.46 -9.21
CA GLU A 86 4.87 24.60 -10.33
C GLU A 86 5.64 23.29 -10.59
N VAL A 87 6.13 23.14 -11.82
CA VAL A 87 6.94 21.96 -12.21
C VAL A 87 8.42 22.36 -12.23
N ALA A 88 9.15 21.90 -11.21
CA ALA A 88 10.60 22.01 -11.12
C ALA A 88 11.26 20.69 -11.50
N ALA A 89 11.93 20.66 -12.65
CA ALA A 89 12.54 19.47 -13.21
C ALA A 89 14.07 19.46 -13.04
N ILE A 90 14.59 18.56 -12.22
CA ILE A 90 16.01 18.22 -12.15
C ILE A 90 16.30 17.26 -13.31
N ASP A 91 17.01 17.75 -14.32
CA ASP A 91 17.10 17.09 -15.63
C ASP A 91 18.54 16.68 -15.96
N GLY A 92 18.73 15.38 -16.15
CA GLY A 92 20.02 14.78 -16.49
C GLY A 92 20.38 14.79 -17.97
N GLY A 93 19.53 15.32 -18.86
CA GLY A 93 19.66 15.14 -20.30
C GLY A 93 20.93 15.74 -20.91
N THR A 94 21.50 16.75 -20.26
CA THR A 94 22.80 17.34 -20.65
C THR A 94 23.95 16.93 -19.73
N LEU A 95 23.69 16.07 -18.74
CA LEU A 95 24.66 15.64 -17.74
C LEU A 95 25.29 14.32 -18.12
N THR A 96 26.59 14.22 -17.88
CA THR A 96 27.31 12.95 -17.96
C THR A 96 27.13 12.19 -16.65
N VAL A 97 26.70 10.93 -16.72
CA VAL A 97 26.69 10.04 -15.54
C VAL A 97 28.13 9.86 -15.04
N PRO A 98 28.44 10.18 -13.77
CA PRO A 98 29.77 9.97 -13.20
C PRO A 98 30.22 8.51 -13.21
N THR A 99 31.54 8.31 -13.16
CA THR A 99 32.16 7.00 -12.86
C THR A 99 32.26 6.79 -11.36
N GLY A 100 32.52 5.55 -10.92
CA GLY A 100 32.89 5.26 -9.53
C GLY A 100 31.76 4.81 -8.62
N GLY A 101 30.63 4.37 -9.19
CA GLY A 101 29.50 3.79 -8.44
C GLY A 101 28.15 4.32 -8.91
N ARG A 102 27.14 4.18 -8.04
CA ARG A 102 25.82 4.81 -8.22
C ARG A 102 25.97 6.32 -8.25
N ALA A 103 25.27 6.96 -9.18
CA ALA A 103 25.21 8.42 -9.26
C ALA A 103 23.75 8.88 -9.38
N GLY A 104 23.22 9.48 -8.32
CA GLY A 104 21.89 10.12 -8.31
C GLY A 104 21.88 11.51 -8.93
N LEU A 105 20.79 11.89 -9.61
CA LEU A 105 20.48 13.31 -9.89
C LEU A 105 20.20 14.07 -8.61
N VAL A 106 19.53 13.43 -7.66
CA VAL A 106 19.39 13.90 -6.29
C VAL A 106 20.13 12.93 -5.37
N VAL A 107 21.02 13.45 -4.52
CA VAL A 107 21.78 12.66 -3.56
C VAL A 107 21.51 13.16 -2.15
N MET A 108 21.17 12.26 -1.24
CA MET A 108 21.10 12.49 0.21
C MET A 108 22.06 11.52 0.90
N GLU A 109 23.27 11.97 1.18
CA GLU A 109 24.30 11.19 1.85
C GLU A 109 24.43 11.63 3.31
N ASN A 110 24.31 10.69 4.25
CA ASN A 110 24.45 10.94 5.69
C ASN A 110 23.55 12.09 6.22
N CYS A 111 22.33 12.19 5.68
CA CYS A 111 21.40 13.28 5.98
C CYS A 111 20.38 12.90 7.07
N ASN A 112 19.91 13.88 7.83
CA ASN A 112 18.82 13.70 8.81
C ASN A 112 17.74 14.76 8.59
N HIS A 113 16.47 14.35 8.68
CA HIS A 113 15.30 15.22 8.60
C HIS A 113 15.34 16.17 7.39
N VAL A 114 15.69 15.61 6.23
CA VAL A 114 15.63 16.28 4.93
C VAL A 114 14.43 15.73 4.17
N HIS A 115 13.58 16.62 3.67
CA HIS A 115 12.36 16.29 2.94
C HIS A 115 12.45 16.81 1.51
N LEU A 116 12.33 15.90 0.54
CA LEU A 116 12.11 16.22 -0.88
C LEU A 116 10.62 16.16 -1.18
N ARG A 117 10.08 17.17 -1.88
CA ARG A 117 8.66 17.19 -2.23
C ARG A 117 8.32 17.74 -3.61
N GLY A 118 7.49 17.02 -4.36
CA GLY A 118 6.83 17.55 -5.56
C GLY A 118 7.77 17.83 -6.73
N LEU A 119 8.97 17.25 -6.75
CA LEU A 119 9.98 17.49 -7.78
C LEU A 119 9.83 16.49 -8.93
N GLU A 120 10.16 16.92 -10.13
CA GLU A 120 10.36 16.02 -11.27
C GLU A 120 11.87 15.73 -11.43
N ILE A 121 12.26 14.46 -11.49
CA ILE A 121 13.63 13.98 -11.62
C ILE A 121 13.69 13.10 -12.87
N ARG A 122 14.42 13.52 -13.90
CA ARG A 122 14.31 12.85 -15.20
C ARG A 122 15.55 12.85 -16.07
N ASN A 123 15.47 12.08 -17.15
CA ASN A 123 16.39 12.15 -18.30
C ASN A 123 17.86 11.82 -18.00
N PHE A 124 18.15 10.96 -17.02
CA PHE A 124 19.53 10.55 -16.74
C PHE A 124 19.86 9.21 -17.40
N LYS A 125 20.55 9.29 -18.54
CA LYS A 125 20.67 8.17 -19.48
C LYS A 125 22.13 7.88 -19.80
N ILE A 126 22.48 6.60 -19.94
CA ILE A 126 23.84 6.15 -20.28
C ILE A 126 23.81 4.80 -21.00
N GLU A 127 24.80 4.54 -21.85
CA GLU A 127 25.00 3.24 -22.51
C GLU A 127 26.21 2.48 -21.96
N ASP A 128 27.16 3.19 -21.35
CA ASP A 128 28.32 2.63 -20.66
C ASP A 128 27.88 1.85 -19.40
N ALA A 129 27.88 0.53 -19.51
CA ALA A 129 27.47 -0.40 -18.45
C ALA A 129 28.34 -0.32 -17.18
N THR A 130 29.49 0.38 -17.20
CA THR A 130 30.34 0.58 -16.02
C THR A 130 29.91 1.74 -15.13
N ARG A 131 28.91 2.51 -15.57
CA ARG A 131 28.35 3.66 -14.86
C ARG A 131 26.91 3.39 -14.48
N THR A 132 26.46 3.91 -13.35
CA THR A 132 25.17 3.53 -12.78
C THR A 132 24.31 4.78 -12.53
N PRO A 133 23.39 5.13 -13.45
CA PRO A 133 22.51 6.28 -13.25
C PRO A 133 21.47 5.97 -12.19
N ALA A 134 21.18 6.94 -11.33
CA ALA A 134 20.06 6.91 -10.41
C ALA A 134 19.26 8.23 -10.49
N GLY A 135 17.94 8.16 -10.30
CA GLY A 135 17.13 9.37 -10.11
C GLY A 135 17.44 9.98 -8.75
N ILE A 136 17.04 9.28 -7.68
CA ILE A 136 17.30 9.67 -6.29
C ILE A 136 18.21 8.61 -5.65
N GLN A 137 19.27 9.05 -5.00
CA GLN A 137 20.21 8.21 -4.25
C GLN A 137 20.21 8.67 -2.79
N ILE A 138 19.91 7.76 -1.86
CA ILE A 138 20.05 7.96 -0.42
C ILE A 138 21.08 6.95 0.08
N GLU A 139 22.14 7.42 0.73
CA GLU A 139 23.26 6.54 1.09
C GLU A 139 23.87 6.87 2.46
N GLY A 140 24.42 5.83 3.10
CA GLY A 140 25.10 5.94 4.39
C GLY A 140 24.16 5.69 5.56
N SER A 141 23.97 6.72 6.39
CA SER A 141 23.07 6.70 7.54
C SER A 141 22.09 7.87 7.48
N GLY A 142 21.00 7.81 8.25
CA GLY A 142 20.08 8.94 8.31
C GLY A 142 18.87 8.68 9.18
N ASN A 143 18.16 9.74 9.54
CA ASN A 143 16.94 9.65 10.34
C ASN A 143 15.85 10.56 9.79
N GLY A 144 14.62 10.05 9.67
CA GLY A 144 13.45 10.86 9.32
C GLY A 144 13.51 11.52 7.93
N LEU A 145 14.19 10.90 6.97
CA LEU A 145 14.23 11.36 5.58
C LEU A 145 12.89 11.14 4.90
N LYS A 146 12.50 12.04 3.99
CA LYS A 146 11.24 11.91 3.23
C LYS A 146 11.41 12.21 1.75
N VAL A 147 10.79 11.39 0.91
CA VAL A 147 10.62 11.61 -0.54
C VAL A 147 9.13 11.55 -0.83
N LEU A 148 8.54 12.71 -1.12
CA LEU A 148 7.10 12.90 -1.15
C LEU A 148 6.62 13.46 -2.49
N ASP A 149 5.58 12.88 -3.08
CA ASP A 149 4.90 13.45 -4.25
C ASP A 149 5.84 13.73 -5.46
N CYS A 150 7.00 13.08 -5.56
CA CYS A 150 7.97 13.29 -6.63
C CYS A 150 7.67 12.42 -7.85
N LYS A 151 8.17 12.83 -9.02
CA LYS A 151 8.12 12.06 -10.27
C LYS A 151 9.52 11.68 -10.70
N VAL A 152 9.84 10.39 -10.77
CA VAL A 152 11.14 9.87 -11.18
C VAL A 152 10.97 9.05 -12.45
N HIS A 153 11.48 9.53 -13.58
CA HIS A 153 11.27 8.84 -14.85
C HIS A 153 12.40 8.97 -15.85
N GLN A 154 12.43 8.06 -16.81
CA GLN A 154 13.42 8.03 -17.89
C GLN A 154 14.89 8.02 -17.38
N ILE A 155 15.13 7.31 -16.28
CA ILE A 155 16.48 6.96 -15.82
C ILE A 155 16.86 5.66 -16.55
N TRP A 156 17.74 5.77 -17.53
CA TRP A 156 18.03 4.66 -18.44
C TRP A 156 19.48 4.24 -18.41
N GLN A 157 19.71 3.03 -17.92
CA GLN A 157 20.85 2.23 -18.28
C GLN A 157 20.54 1.45 -19.57
N SER A 158 21.24 1.79 -20.66
CA SER A 158 21.03 1.20 -21.99
C SER A 158 22.17 0.27 -22.41
N GLY A 159 23.15 0.01 -21.54
CA GLY A 159 24.13 -1.05 -21.75
C GLY A 159 23.46 -2.42 -21.89
N THR A 160 23.91 -3.23 -22.85
CA THR A 160 23.28 -4.51 -23.20
C THR A 160 23.94 -5.72 -22.52
N THR A 161 24.73 -5.50 -21.47
CA THR A 161 25.44 -6.55 -20.74
C THR A 161 24.73 -6.86 -19.42
N LYS A 162 24.98 -8.05 -18.87
CA LYS A 162 24.53 -8.45 -17.53
C LYS A 162 25.23 -7.72 -16.38
N SER A 163 26.07 -6.73 -16.66
CA SER A 163 26.74 -5.91 -15.64
C SER A 163 26.17 -4.49 -15.56
N ALA A 164 25.23 -4.14 -16.44
CA ALA A 164 24.64 -2.82 -16.50
C ALA A 164 23.65 -2.65 -15.35
N ASN A 165 23.72 -1.52 -14.64
CA ASN A 165 22.85 -1.22 -13.51
C ASN A 165 22.33 0.22 -13.61
N GLY A 166 21.14 0.48 -13.07
CA GLY A 166 20.53 1.80 -12.96
C GLY A 166 19.33 1.76 -12.00
N PHE A 167 18.93 2.90 -11.46
CA PHE A 167 17.91 2.95 -10.41
C PHE A 167 16.95 4.13 -10.59
N GLY A 168 15.69 3.98 -10.21
CA GLY A 168 14.80 5.14 -10.02
C GLY A 168 15.14 5.82 -8.69
N ILE A 169 14.78 5.15 -7.59
CA ILE A 169 15.09 5.57 -6.21
C ILE A 169 15.92 4.46 -5.56
N ALA A 170 17.17 4.78 -5.21
CA ALA A 170 18.09 3.85 -4.56
C ALA A 170 18.38 4.29 -3.13
N VAL A 171 18.06 3.45 -2.15
CA VAL A 171 18.33 3.68 -0.73
C VAL A 171 19.27 2.60 -0.22
N TYR A 172 20.47 2.98 0.19
CA TYR A 172 21.49 2.06 0.67
C TYR A 172 22.01 2.48 2.05
N GLY A 173 21.58 1.74 3.07
CA GLY A 173 22.08 1.90 4.44
C GLY A 173 23.45 1.24 4.58
N THR A 174 24.53 1.95 4.29
CA THR A 174 25.89 1.35 4.23
C THR A 174 26.68 1.46 5.54
N SER A 175 26.11 2.11 6.55
CA SER A 175 26.75 2.35 7.86
C SER A 175 26.28 1.40 8.97
N THR A 176 27.00 1.37 10.08
CA THR A 176 26.56 0.73 11.34
C THR A 176 25.33 1.44 11.92
N THR A 177 25.21 2.75 11.72
CA THR A 177 24.00 3.52 12.03
C THR A 177 23.02 3.40 10.87
N PRO A 178 21.75 3.04 11.12
CA PRO A 178 20.80 2.81 10.04
C PRO A 178 20.37 4.09 9.33
N ILE A 179 19.75 3.91 8.16
CA ILE A 179 18.71 4.82 7.67
C ILE A 179 17.41 4.43 8.39
N ASN A 180 16.94 5.30 9.28
CA ASN A 180 15.81 5.05 10.17
C ASN A 180 14.64 6.00 9.89
N GLY A 181 13.40 5.51 9.94
CA GLY A 181 12.22 6.39 9.82
C GLY A 181 12.05 7.02 8.44
N LEU A 182 12.58 6.38 7.38
CA LEU A 182 12.45 6.83 6.00
C LEU A 182 11.00 6.74 5.53
N VAL A 183 10.50 7.77 4.87
CA VAL A 183 9.19 7.76 4.20
C VAL A 183 9.35 8.03 2.70
N ILE A 184 8.91 7.09 1.87
CA ILE A 184 8.78 7.26 0.43
C ILE A 184 7.29 7.17 0.13
N ASP A 185 6.64 8.31 -0.09
CA ASP A 185 5.18 8.41 -0.16
C ASP A 185 4.66 9.20 -1.35
N GLY A 186 3.63 8.70 -2.03
CA GLY A 186 2.94 9.46 -3.08
C GLY A 186 3.73 9.66 -4.38
N ASN A 187 4.84 8.96 -4.60
CA ASN A 187 5.71 9.20 -5.75
C ASN A 187 5.26 8.42 -6.99
N GLU A 188 5.51 8.97 -8.17
CA GLU A 188 5.44 8.25 -9.45
C GLU A 188 6.87 7.84 -9.87
N VAL A 189 7.10 6.55 -10.09
CA VAL A 189 8.41 6.01 -10.52
C VAL A 189 8.20 5.17 -11.77
N HIS A 190 8.61 5.66 -12.94
CA HIS A 190 8.17 5.03 -14.19
C HIS A 190 9.10 5.20 -15.39
N ASP A 191 8.84 4.40 -16.43
CA ASP A 191 9.58 4.39 -17.69
C ASP A 191 11.10 4.23 -17.48
N LEU A 192 11.48 3.26 -16.64
CA LEU A 192 12.88 3.03 -16.25
C LEU A 192 13.53 1.89 -17.02
N ARG A 193 14.84 2.02 -17.23
CA ARG A 193 15.71 0.92 -17.67
C ARG A 193 16.81 0.74 -16.65
N THR A 194 16.72 -0.30 -15.84
CA THR A 194 17.53 -0.44 -14.62
C THR A 194 18.61 -1.53 -14.74
N GLY A 195 18.69 -2.23 -15.89
CA GLY A 195 19.67 -3.29 -16.09
C GLY A 195 19.44 -4.43 -15.10
N GLN A 196 20.44 -4.82 -14.32
CA GLN A 196 20.29 -5.84 -13.27
C GLN A 196 19.85 -5.27 -11.91
N SER A 197 19.44 -4.00 -11.85
CA SER A 197 18.97 -3.35 -10.62
C SER A 197 17.49 -2.97 -10.67
N GLU A 198 16.98 -2.30 -9.63
CA GLU A 198 15.56 -2.14 -9.35
C GLU A 198 15.07 -0.70 -9.52
N SER A 199 13.75 -0.54 -9.67
CA SER A 199 13.11 0.75 -9.87
C SER A 199 13.09 1.58 -8.58
N LEU A 200 12.69 0.97 -7.46
CA LEU A 200 12.72 1.54 -6.12
C LEU A 200 13.29 0.48 -5.16
N VAL A 201 14.42 0.76 -4.53
CA VAL A 201 15.12 -0.21 -3.68
C VAL A 201 15.51 0.37 -2.32
N LEU A 202 15.35 -0.45 -1.27
CA LEU A 202 15.94 -0.26 0.05
C LEU A 202 16.84 -1.45 0.36
N ASN A 203 18.14 -1.19 0.56
CA ASN A 203 19.16 -2.22 0.74
C ASN A 203 20.08 -1.90 1.93
N GLY A 204 20.55 -2.95 2.62
CA GLY A 204 21.46 -2.82 3.75
C GLY A 204 20.76 -2.37 5.04
N ASN A 205 21.43 -1.58 5.86
CA ASN A 205 20.96 -1.19 7.19
C ASN A 205 19.87 -0.09 7.13
N VAL A 206 18.67 -0.47 6.69
CA VAL A 206 17.48 0.37 6.62
C VAL A 206 16.41 -0.19 7.55
N THR A 207 15.84 0.64 8.42
CA THR A 207 14.85 0.19 9.44
C THR A 207 13.74 1.21 9.65
N ASN A 208 12.59 0.76 10.16
CA ASN A 208 11.44 1.61 10.51
C ASN A 208 10.96 2.47 9.34
N PHE A 209 10.98 1.95 8.12
CA PHE A 209 10.63 2.68 6.90
C PHE A 209 9.14 2.55 6.56
N THR A 210 8.64 3.49 5.76
CA THR A 210 7.33 3.41 5.10
C THR A 210 7.50 3.68 3.60
N VAL A 211 7.09 2.72 2.77
CA VAL A 211 6.94 2.87 1.31
C VAL A 211 5.45 2.82 1.02
N SER A 212 4.81 3.97 0.82
CA SER A 212 3.35 4.03 0.68
C SER A 212 2.84 4.86 -0.47
N ARG A 213 1.67 4.49 -1.02
CA ARG A 213 0.96 5.30 -2.02
C ARG A 213 1.81 5.68 -3.23
N ASN A 214 2.85 4.92 -3.54
CA ASN A 214 3.66 5.13 -4.72
C ASN A 214 3.02 4.41 -5.90
N HIS A 215 3.18 5.01 -7.08
CA HIS A 215 2.78 4.41 -8.34
C HIS A 215 4.06 4.07 -9.13
N VAL A 216 4.40 2.78 -9.18
CA VAL A 216 5.60 2.28 -9.87
C VAL A 216 5.18 1.52 -11.11
N PHE A 217 5.59 1.97 -12.31
CA PHE A 217 5.10 1.35 -13.53
C PHE A 217 5.98 1.48 -14.78
N ASN A 218 5.77 0.60 -15.75
CA ASN A 218 6.52 0.58 -17.02
C ASN A 218 8.04 0.52 -16.82
N CYS A 219 8.49 -0.35 -15.93
CA CYS A 219 9.91 -0.57 -15.68
C CYS A 219 10.32 -1.95 -16.16
N ASN A 220 11.53 -2.08 -16.70
CA ASN A 220 12.00 -3.35 -17.26
C ASN A 220 12.77 -4.24 -16.25
N ASN A 221 12.65 -3.95 -14.96
CA ASN A 221 13.09 -4.84 -13.88
C ASN A 221 12.26 -4.57 -12.62
N ILE A 222 12.58 -5.23 -11.51
CA ILE A 222 11.85 -5.22 -10.24
C ILE A 222 11.31 -3.82 -9.88
N GLY A 223 10.03 -3.78 -9.48
CA GLY A 223 9.34 -2.54 -9.14
C GLY A 223 9.79 -1.96 -7.80
N ILE A 224 9.52 -2.68 -6.72
CA ILE A 224 9.90 -2.30 -5.34
C ILE A 224 10.68 -3.45 -4.73
N ASP A 225 11.88 -3.20 -4.22
CA ASP A 225 12.72 -4.23 -3.60
C ASP A 225 13.27 -3.86 -2.22
N LEU A 226 13.25 -4.83 -1.32
CA LEU A 226 13.58 -4.72 0.11
C LEU A 226 14.65 -5.76 0.43
N ILE A 227 15.91 -5.34 0.30
CA ILE A 227 17.07 -6.22 0.15
C ILE A 227 17.83 -6.42 1.47
N GLY A 228 18.38 -7.61 1.66
CA GLY A 228 19.36 -7.94 2.69
C GLY A 228 20.39 -8.98 2.24
N TYR A 229 21.48 -9.07 3.00
CA TYR A 229 22.58 -10.03 2.86
C TYR A 229 23.47 -9.85 1.60
N GLU A 230 23.48 -8.67 0.99
CA GLU A 230 24.34 -8.36 -0.18
C GLU A 230 25.72 -7.80 0.19
N GLY A 231 26.00 -7.61 1.47
CA GLY A 231 27.24 -6.99 1.95
C GLY A 231 27.25 -5.47 1.80
N SER A 232 26.08 -4.84 1.69
CA SER A 232 25.92 -3.38 1.65
C SER A 232 26.23 -2.72 2.99
N ALA A 233 26.00 -3.43 4.09
CA ALA A 233 26.24 -2.99 5.47
C ALA A 233 26.97 -4.06 6.30
N PRO A 234 27.34 -3.77 7.56
CA PRO A 234 27.86 -4.79 8.47
C PRO A 234 26.89 -5.98 8.61
N ALA A 235 27.42 -7.20 8.51
CA ALA A 235 26.62 -8.43 8.38
C ALA A 235 25.49 -8.62 9.42
N ALA A 236 25.65 -8.08 10.64
CA ALA A 236 24.63 -8.18 11.68
C ALA A 236 23.35 -7.36 11.40
N VAL A 237 23.42 -6.38 10.51
CA VAL A 237 22.35 -5.40 10.24
C VAL A 237 22.10 -5.17 8.75
N ASP A 238 22.73 -5.97 7.89
CA ASP A 238 22.69 -5.87 6.43
C ASP A 238 21.36 -6.40 5.87
N ARG A 239 20.25 -5.74 6.20
CA ARG A 239 18.92 -6.02 5.66
C ARG A 239 17.91 -4.94 5.99
N ALA A 240 17.04 -4.67 5.04
CA ALA A 240 15.83 -3.87 5.25
C ALA A 240 14.91 -4.57 6.28
N ARG A 241 14.42 -3.82 7.27
CA ARG A 241 13.61 -4.38 8.35
C ARG A 241 12.63 -3.41 9.00
N ASP A 242 11.69 -3.96 9.77
CA ASP A 242 10.78 -3.20 10.64
C ASP A 242 9.95 -2.15 9.89
N GLY A 243 9.61 -2.40 8.63
CA GLY A 243 8.97 -1.42 7.75
C GLY A 243 7.57 -1.80 7.29
N VAL A 244 6.95 -0.88 6.56
CA VAL A 244 5.63 -1.09 5.95
C VAL A 244 5.66 -0.69 4.48
N VAL A 245 5.16 -1.58 3.63
CA VAL A 245 4.96 -1.37 2.19
C VAL A 245 3.46 -1.41 1.94
N ARG A 246 2.81 -0.26 1.74
CA ARG A 246 1.34 -0.21 1.67
C ARG A 246 0.73 0.73 0.65
N GLU A 247 -0.46 0.39 0.17
CA GLU A 247 -1.25 1.27 -0.71
C GLU A 247 -0.51 1.65 -2.02
N ASN A 248 0.54 0.91 -2.38
CA ASN A 248 1.24 1.14 -3.63
C ASN A 248 0.46 0.51 -4.79
N VAL A 249 0.55 1.14 -5.95
CA VAL A 249 0.09 0.57 -7.22
C VAL A 249 1.32 0.25 -8.05
N VAL A 250 1.55 -1.04 -8.31
CA VAL A 250 2.71 -1.50 -9.08
C VAL A 250 2.25 -2.27 -10.30
N HIS A 251 2.65 -1.85 -11.50
CA HIS A 251 2.22 -2.53 -12.71
C HIS A 251 3.13 -2.37 -13.92
N GLY A 252 2.99 -3.24 -14.92
CA GLY A 252 3.80 -3.15 -16.14
C GLY A 252 5.28 -3.34 -15.87
N ILE A 253 5.61 -4.23 -14.92
CA ILE A 253 6.98 -4.61 -14.61
C ILE A 253 7.35 -5.83 -15.46
N ASP A 254 8.21 -5.66 -16.45
CA ASP A 254 8.49 -6.70 -17.43
C ASP A 254 9.96 -6.76 -17.86
N SER A 255 10.69 -7.74 -17.32
CA SER A 255 12.09 -7.98 -17.69
C SER A 255 12.27 -8.63 -19.07
N ALA A 256 11.19 -9.01 -19.76
CA ALA A 256 11.29 -9.45 -21.16
C ALA A 256 11.99 -8.41 -22.04
N TYR A 257 11.84 -7.12 -21.73
CA TYR A 257 12.42 -5.99 -22.46
C TYR A 257 13.76 -5.50 -21.87
N ASN A 258 14.44 -6.35 -21.11
CA ASN A 258 15.70 -6.03 -20.44
C ASN A 258 16.86 -6.90 -20.96
N PRO A 259 17.90 -6.30 -21.57
CA PRO A 259 19.09 -7.03 -22.00
C PRO A 259 19.81 -7.80 -20.90
N GLY A 260 19.72 -7.37 -19.64
CA GLY A 260 20.25 -8.12 -18.50
C GLY A 260 19.63 -9.53 -18.36
N TYR A 261 18.39 -9.67 -18.82
CA TYR A 261 17.62 -10.92 -18.82
C TYR A 261 17.58 -11.59 -20.21
N GLY A 262 18.43 -11.15 -21.14
CA GLY A 262 18.53 -11.73 -22.50
C GLY A 262 17.52 -11.16 -23.50
N GLY A 263 16.75 -10.15 -23.14
CA GLY A 263 15.79 -9.48 -24.01
C GLY A 263 16.35 -8.30 -24.80
N THR A 264 15.48 -7.61 -25.53
CA THR A 264 15.81 -6.34 -26.18
C THR A 264 14.80 -5.26 -25.77
N PHE A 265 15.24 -4.00 -25.70
CA PHE A 265 14.37 -2.90 -25.28
C PHE A 265 13.13 -2.70 -26.15
N ASN A 266 13.17 -3.13 -27.42
CA ASN A 266 12.08 -2.88 -28.38
C ASN A 266 11.25 -4.13 -28.69
N ASN A 267 11.87 -5.32 -28.73
CA ASN A 267 11.20 -6.55 -29.17
C ASN A 267 10.96 -7.55 -28.04
N GLY A 268 11.45 -7.28 -26.83
CA GLY A 268 11.33 -8.20 -25.71
C GLY A 268 12.15 -9.47 -25.91
N GLY A 269 11.61 -10.61 -25.44
CA GLY A 269 12.18 -11.95 -25.62
C GLY A 269 13.13 -12.42 -24.51
N GLY A 270 13.38 -11.58 -23.51
CA GLY A 270 14.14 -11.96 -22.32
C GLY A 270 13.35 -12.81 -21.35
N ASP A 271 14.05 -13.31 -20.32
CA ASP A 271 13.43 -13.96 -19.19
C ASP A 271 12.49 -13.01 -18.44
N GLN A 272 11.38 -13.54 -17.95
CA GLN A 272 10.27 -12.80 -17.32
C GLN A 272 10.25 -13.10 -15.84
N SER A 273 11.15 -12.45 -15.12
CA SER A 273 11.51 -12.78 -13.74
C SER A 273 11.54 -11.57 -12.79
N ALA A 274 10.93 -10.44 -13.19
CA ALA A 274 10.85 -9.26 -12.34
C ALA A 274 9.55 -9.19 -11.54
N ALA A 275 9.66 -9.19 -10.22
CA ALA A 275 8.52 -8.99 -9.33
C ALA A 275 8.06 -7.52 -9.30
N GLY A 276 6.75 -7.32 -9.12
CA GLY A 276 6.22 -6.01 -8.79
C GLY A 276 6.76 -5.53 -7.43
N ILE A 277 6.63 -6.38 -6.40
CA ILE A 277 7.25 -6.14 -5.09
C ILE A 277 8.05 -7.37 -4.69
N TYR A 278 9.33 -7.20 -4.37
CA TYR A 278 10.20 -8.24 -3.87
C TYR A 278 10.64 -7.92 -2.45
N ILE A 279 10.51 -8.90 -1.55
CA ILE A 279 11.18 -8.87 -0.25
C ILE A 279 12.34 -9.87 -0.30
N ASP A 280 13.50 -9.37 -0.73
CA ASP A 280 14.73 -10.14 -0.84
C ASP A 280 15.55 -10.13 0.45
N GLY A 281 15.38 -11.13 1.30
CA GLY A 281 16.12 -11.21 2.57
C GLY A 281 15.70 -10.19 3.63
N GLY A 282 14.58 -9.47 3.46
CA GLY A 282 14.01 -8.55 4.45
C GLY A 282 13.38 -9.25 5.68
N THR A 283 13.19 -8.52 6.79
CA THR A 283 12.52 -9.06 8.01
C THR A 283 11.57 -8.11 8.72
N ASN A 284 10.52 -8.66 9.32
CA ASN A 284 9.53 -7.91 10.11
C ASN A 284 8.90 -6.76 9.30
N ILE A 285 8.53 -7.05 8.05
CA ILE A 285 7.90 -6.09 7.14
C ILE A 285 6.43 -6.44 6.97
N THR A 286 5.57 -5.43 7.02
CA THR A 286 4.16 -5.56 6.64
C THR A 286 3.99 -5.11 5.20
N VAL A 287 3.47 -5.98 4.34
CA VAL A 287 3.17 -5.69 2.94
C VAL A 287 1.65 -5.77 2.80
N GLU A 288 0.99 -4.62 2.74
CA GLU A 288 -0.47 -4.58 2.81
C GLU A 288 -1.16 -3.58 1.90
N ARG A 289 -2.39 -3.87 1.47
CA ARG A 289 -3.20 -2.94 0.68
C ARG A 289 -2.55 -2.49 -0.63
N ASN A 290 -1.58 -3.24 -1.15
CA ASN A 290 -0.97 -2.95 -2.45
C ASN A 290 -1.83 -3.55 -3.56
N ARG A 291 -1.85 -2.86 -4.70
CA ARG A 291 -2.43 -3.38 -5.95
C ARG A 291 -1.29 -3.68 -6.91
N VAL A 292 -1.11 -4.94 -7.27
CA VAL A 292 -0.02 -5.39 -8.15
C VAL A 292 -0.56 -6.19 -9.33
N TYR A 293 -0.26 -5.74 -10.56
CA TYR A 293 -0.82 -6.34 -11.76
C TYR A 293 0.03 -6.15 -13.01
N GLY A 294 -0.09 -7.06 -13.98
CA GLY A 294 0.67 -6.95 -15.23
C GLY A 294 2.20 -6.91 -15.01
N CYS A 295 2.66 -7.44 -13.87
CA CYS A 295 4.07 -7.65 -13.58
C CYS A 295 4.46 -9.08 -13.96
N ASN A 296 5.75 -9.40 -14.13
CA ASN A 296 6.13 -10.81 -14.34
C ASN A 296 5.65 -11.66 -13.17
N PHE A 297 5.99 -11.24 -11.95
CA PHE A 297 5.45 -11.76 -10.69
C PHE A 297 4.73 -10.64 -9.93
N GLY A 298 3.66 -10.97 -9.21
CA GLY A 298 3.00 -9.99 -8.34
C GLY A 298 3.89 -9.60 -7.16
N ILE A 299 3.91 -10.44 -6.12
CA ILE A 299 4.77 -10.24 -4.94
C ILE A 299 5.64 -11.47 -4.69
N GLU A 300 6.94 -11.27 -4.51
CA GLU A 300 7.90 -12.32 -4.23
C GLU A 300 8.45 -12.21 -2.81
N LEU A 301 8.55 -13.35 -2.11
CA LEU A 301 9.21 -13.48 -0.80
C LEU A 301 10.27 -14.58 -0.88
N ALA A 302 11.52 -14.19 -1.11
CA ALA A 302 12.66 -15.08 -1.24
C ALA A 302 13.92 -14.40 -0.70
N SER A 303 15.02 -15.13 -0.60
CA SER A 303 16.31 -14.55 -0.19
C SER A 303 17.36 -15.04 -1.17
N GLU A 304 18.03 -14.14 -1.88
CA GLU A 304 19.05 -14.52 -2.86
C GLU A 304 20.33 -15.06 -2.21
N ALA A 305 20.57 -14.69 -0.96
CA ALA A 305 21.69 -15.20 -0.17
C ALA A 305 21.40 -16.61 0.38
N ALA A 306 22.30 -17.56 0.09
CA ALA A 306 22.19 -18.98 0.51
C ALA A 306 21.97 -19.19 2.01
N THR A 307 22.56 -18.33 2.85
CA THR A 307 22.43 -18.37 4.31
C THR A 307 21.46 -17.32 4.84
N GLY A 308 20.83 -16.56 3.95
CA GLY A 308 19.87 -15.51 4.27
C GLY A 308 18.46 -16.05 4.51
N PHE A 309 17.62 -15.16 5.01
CA PHE A 309 16.23 -15.46 5.34
C PHE A 309 15.34 -14.31 4.88
N THR A 310 14.18 -14.61 4.31
CA THR A 310 13.04 -13.69 4.30
C THR A 310 12.07 -14.14 5.35
N GLU A 311 11.84 -13.31 6.37
CA GLU A 311 11.16 -13.80 7.57
C GLU A 311 10.28 -12.79 8.30
N ASN A 312 9.28 -13.30 9.02
CA ASN A 312 8.31 -12.49 9.78
C ASN A 312 7.58 -11.46 8.91
N ILE A 313 7.36 -11.79 7.63
CA ILE A 313 6.64 -10.93 6.69
C ILE A 313 5.14 -11.12 6.90
N ARG A 314 4.41 -10.00 7.00
CA ARG A 314 2.94 -9.96 7.05
C ARG A 314 2.43 -9.48 5.70
N LEU A 315 2.16 -10.42 4.79
CA LEU A 315 1.61 -10.17 3.47
C LEU A 315 0.09 -10.24 3.53
N ARG A 316 -0.59 -9.10 3.66
CA ARG A 316 -2.04 -9.10 3.93
C ARG A 316 -2.85 -8.06 3.18
N ASN A 317 -4.13 -8.34 2.92
CA ASN A 317 -5.05 -7.36 2.33
C ASN A 317 -4.57 -6.77 0.99
N ASN A 318 -3.75 -7.50 0.22
CA ASN A 318 -3.30 -7.07 -1.11
C ASN A 318 -4.24 -7.58 -2.20
N LEU A 319 -4.27 -6.85 -3.32
CA LEU A 319 -4.96 -7.23 -4.54
C LEU A 319 -3.93 -7.55 -5.64
N LEU A 320 -3.82 -8.82 -6.01
CA LEU A 320 -2.81 -9.34 -6.93
C LEU A 320 -3.51 -10.00 -8.12
N HIS A 321 -3.51 -9.33 -9.27
CA HIS A 321 -4.30 -9.82 -10.40
C HIS A 321 -3.60 -9.67 -11.74
N HIS A 322 -3.88 -10.59 -12.67
CA HIS A 322 -3.37 -10.50 -14.04
C HIS A 322 -1.84 -10.32 -14.14
N ASN A 323 -1.09 -10.88 -13.20
CA ASN A 323 0.37 -10.97 -13.32
C ASN A 323 0.74 -12.12 -14.27
N HIS A 324 1.87 -11.98 -14.96
CA HIS A 324 2.23 -12.82 -16.09
C HIS A 324 2.43 -14.29 -15.71
N ALA A 325 3.16 -14.59 -14.64
CA ALA A 325 3.40 -15.97 -14.18
C ALA A 325 2.63 -16.31 -12.90
N ALA A 326 2.74 -15.51 -11.84
CA ALA A 326 2.08 -15.78 -10.57
C ALA A 326 1.73 -14.50 -9.79
N GLY A 327 0.72 -14.60 -8.93
CA GLY A 327 0.35 -13.51 -8.02
C GLY A 327 1.32 -13.42 -6.84
N ILE A 328 1.66 -14.55 -6.24
CA ILE A 328 2.65 -14.64 -5.15
C ILE A 328 3.70 -15.70 -5.52
N ILE A 329 4.97 -15.40 -5.28
CA ILE A 329 6.06 -16.39 -5.33
C ILE A 329 6.75 -16.43 -3.97
N MET A 330 7.04 -17.63 -3.47
CA MET A 330 7.72 -17.78 -2.19
C MET A 330 8.76 -18.90 -2.22
N GLY A 331 9.89 -18.62 -1.58
CA GLY A 331 11.01 -19.55 -1.46
C GLY A 331 12.10 -19.26 -2.47
N GLY A 332 13.27 -19.88 -2.27
CA GLY A 332 14.41 -19.65 -3.14
C GLY A 332 14.18 -20.23 -4.55
N TYR A 333 14.51 -19.48 -5.60
CA TYR A 333 14.32 -19.94 -6.99
C TYR A 333 15.22 -21.11 -7.42
N ASP A 334 16.29 -21.38 -6.66
CA ASP A 334 17.14 -22.56 -6.81
C ASP A 334 17.68 -23.07 -5.46
N GLN A 335 18.36 -24.21 -5.46
CA GLN A 335 18.89 -24.85 -4.25
C GLN A 335 20.02 -24.09 -3.55
N ASN A 336 20.53 -22.99 -4.12
CA ASN A 336 21.61 -22.17 -3.56
C ASN A 336 21.09 -20.88 -2.92
N ARG A 337 19.76 -20.72 -2.82
CA ARG A 337 19.12 -19.55 -2.20
C ARG A 337 18.74 -19.78 -0.75
N GLY A 338 18.38 -18.69 -0.09
CA GLY A 338 18.00 -18.66 1.32
C GLY A 338 16.58 -19.16 1.57
N LYS A 339 16.15 -19.06 2.82
CA LYS A 339 14.84 -19.59 3.25
C LYS A 339 13.78 -18.50 3.34
N THR A 340 12.53 -18.89 3.12
CA THR A 340 11.36 -18.06 3.45
C THR A 340 10.62 -18.68 4.62
N ARG A 341 10.56 -17.96 5.75
CA ARG A 341 10.05 -18.55 7.00
C ARG A 341 9.24 -17.63 7.90
N ASN A 342 8.34 -18.22 8.68
CA ASN A 342 7.50 -17.49 9.64
C ASN A 342 6.72 -16.33 8.98
N CYS A 343 6.42 -16.44 7.68
CA CYS A 343 5.66 -15.45 6.95
C CYS A 343 4.17 -15.78 6.99
N ALA A 344 3.36 -14.74 6.93
CA ALA A 344 1.91 -14.80 6.99
C ALA A 344 1.30 -14.19 5.73
N VAL A 345 0.69 -15.03 4.90
CA VAL A 345 -0.08 -14.65 3.71
C VAL A 345 -1.56 -14.71 4.05
N ARG A 346 -2.16 -13.56 4.38
CA ARG A 346 -3.54 -13.50 4.88
C ARG A 346 -4.44 -12.52 4.18
N ASN A 347 -5.70 -12.87 3.96
CA ASN A 347 -6.72 -11.92 3.50
C ASN A 347 -6.32 -11.22 2.18
N ASN A 348 -5.52 -11.85 1.33
CA ASN A 348 -5.21 -11.32 0.00
C ASN A 348 -6.29 -11.78 -0.99
N THR A 349 -6.49 -11.01 -2.05
CA THR A 349 -7.30 -11.43 -3.21
C THR A 349 -6.38 -11.62 -4.41
N LEU A 350 -6.28 -12.86 -4.86
CA LEU A 350 -5.52 -13.25 -6.04
C LEU A 350 -6.51 -13.58 -7.16
N PHE A 351 -6.36 -12.96 -8.31
CA PHE A 351 -7.32 -13.11 -9.41
C PHE A 351 -6.64 -13.22 -10.77
N ARG A 352 -6.82 -14.36 -11.44
CA ARG A 352 -6.42 -14.58 -12.84
C ARG A 352 -4.98 -14.12 -13.15
N ASN A 353 -4.06 -14.37 -12.22
CA ASN A 353 -2.64 -14.37 -12.53
C ASN A 353 -2.32 -15.56 -13.47
N ASP A 354 -1.05 -15.75 -13.85
CA ASP A 354 -0.64 -16.73 -14.86
C ASP A 354 -1.25 -16.40 -16.23
N THR A 355 -1.10 -15.15 -16.67
CA THR A 355 -1.62 -14.71 -17.98
C THR A 355 -0.76 -15.20 -19.15
N LEU A 356 0.48 -15.62 -18.89
CA LEU A 356 1.34 -16.28 -19.88
C LEU A 356 0.95 -17.74 -20.13
N LEU A 357 0.08 -18.31 -19.27
CA LEU A 357 -0.31 -19.71 -19.34
C LEU A 357 0.90 -20.65 -19.22
N ASN A 358 1.85 -20.26 -18.37
CA ASN A 358 3.11 -20.97 -18.17
C ASN A 358 3.04 -21.92 -16.96
N TYR A 359 1.84 -22.10 -16.40
CA TYR A 359 1.58 -22.97 -15.27
C TYR A 359 2.30 -22.50 -13.98
N GLY A 360 2.34 -21.19 -13.75
CA GLY A 360 2.81 -20.58 -12.50
C GLY A 360 1.75 -20.52 -11.39
N GLY A 361 0.46 -20.60 -11.77
CA GLY A 361 -0.68 -20.57 -10.85
C GLY A 361 -0.92 -19.21 -10.19
N GLN A 362 -1.70 -19.19 -9.11
CA GLN A 362 -1.89 -17.97 -8.32
C GLN A 362 -0.78 -17.80 -7.29
N ILE A 363 -0.33 -18.91 -6.70
CA ILE A 363 0.76 -18.96 -5.72
C ILE A 363 1.81 -19.95 -6.22
N THR A 364 3.03 -19.49 -6.47
CA THR A 364 4.18 -20.36 -6.71
C THR A 364 4.98 -20.55 -5.42
N LEU A 365 5.27 -21.80 -5.09
CA LEU A 365 6.14 -22.22 -4.00
C LEU A 365 7.43 -22.78 -4.59
N GLN A 366 8.57 -22.47 -4.00
CA GLN A 366 9.88 -22.92 -4.44
C GLN A 366 10.65 -23.53 -3.26
N PHE A 367 11.97 -23.45 -3.26
CA PHE A 367 12.81 -24.11 -2.25
C PHE A 367 12.69 -23.45 -0.86
N TYR A 368 12.96 -24.21 0.19
CA TYR A 368 13.22 -23.71 1.55
C TYR A 368 12.09 -22.94 2.26
N LEU A 369 10.89 -23.50 2.25
CA LEU A 369 9.74 -22.95 2.96
C LEU A 369 9.60 -23.55 4.37
N GLU A 370 9.56 -22.70 5.40
CA GLU A 370 9.52 -23.13 6.79
C GLU A 370 8.49 -22.32 7.61
N ASN A 371 7.50 -22.97 8.20
CA ASN A 371 6.56 -22.35 9.16
C ASN A 371 5.76 -21.15 8.60
N ASN A 372 5.43 -21.18 7.31
CA ASN A 372 4.60 -20.14 6.68
C ASN A 372 3.11 -20.46 6.81
N VAL A 373 2.26 -19.43 6.81
CA VAL A 373 0.81 -19.59 6.94
C VAL A 373 0.08 -18.87 5.82
N PHE A 374 -0.88 -19.57 5.20
CA PHE A 374 -1.73 -19.09 4.11
C PHE A 374 -3.18 -19.21 4.55
N LYS A 375 -3.80 -18.10 4.96
CA LYS A 375 -5.18 -18.13 5.47
C LYS A 375 -6.07 -17.00 4.99
N ASN A 376 -7.38 -17.23 4.96
CA ASN A 376 -8.39 -16.20 4.65
C ASN A 376 -8.22 -15.55 3.27
N ASN A 377 -7.42 -16.12 2.37
CA ASN A 377 -7.23 -15.53 1.05
C ASN A 377 -8.40 -15.90 0.14
N VAL A 378 -8.73 -15.02 -0.80
CA VAL A 378 -9.49 -15.39 -2.00
C VAL A 378 -8.48 -15.71 -3.09
N VAL A 379 -8.54 -16.91 -3.64
CA VAL A 379 -7.64 -17.38 -4.69
C VAL A 379 -8.48 -17.83 -5.89
N TRP A 380 -8.56 -16.97 -6.88
CA TRP A 380 -9.32 -17.20 -8.12
C TRP A 380 -8.36 -17.47 -9.27
N ALA A 381 -8.34 -18.72 -9.75
CA ALA A 381 -7.42 -19.18 -10.78
C ALA A 381 -7.71 -18.60 -12.18
N ASN A 382 -6.71 -18.63 -13.06
CA ASN A 382 -6.93 -18.42 -14.49
C ASN A 382 -7.88 -19.50 -15.03
N ALA A 383 -8.86 -19.11 -15.85
CA ALA A 383 -9.86 -20.03 -16.41
C ALA A 383 -9.23 -21.13 -17.30
N THR A 384 -8.05 -20.88 -17.86
CA THR A 384 -7.34 -21.81 -18.75
C THR A 384 -6.45 -22.77 -17.97
N THR A 385 -5.56 -22.27 -17.10
CA THR A 385 -4.61 -23.13 -16.38
C THR A 385 -5.23 -23.77 -15.13
N LYS A 386 -6.22 -23.10 -14.51
CA LYS A 386 -6.94 -23.56 -13.31
C LYS A 386 -6.04 -23.90 -12.11
N GLN A 387 -4.82 -23.39 -12.11
CA GLN A 387 -3.84 -23.64 -11.06
C GLN A 387 -3.97 -22.65 -9.91
N MET A 388 -4.16 -23.21 -8.72
CA MET A 388 -4.21 -22.46 -7.46
C MET A 388 -2.80 -22.25 -6.91
N VAL A 389 -2.14 -23.37 -6.61
CA VAL A 389 -0.81 -23.42 -6.03
C VAL A 389 0.06 -24.29 -6.93
N VAL A 390 1.29 -23.85 -7.20
CA VAL A 390 2.28 -24.62 -7.95
C VAL A 390 3.57 -24.67 -7.13
N HIS A 391 4.08 -25.86 -6.84
CA HIS A 391 5.34 -25.99 -6.11
C HIS A 391 6.50 -26.25 -7.07
N TYR A 392 7.07 -25.24 -7.71
CA TYR A 392 8.12 -25.39 -8.72
C TYR A 392 9.54 -25.56 -8.12
N VAL A 393 10.04 -26.80 -8.10
CA VAL A 393 11.37 -27.14 -7.57
C VAL A 393 12.13 -28.14 -8.45
N THR A 394 13.19 -27.69 -9.13
CA THR A 394 14.04 -28.52 -10.00
C THR A 394 15.47 -28.64 -9.48
N GLY A 395 15.98 -29.85 -9.26
CA GLY A 395 17.32 -30.07 -8.70
C GLY A 395 17.39 -30.04 -7.18
N GLY A 396 18.59 -30.05 -6.60
CA GLY A 396 18.81 -30.12 -5.14
C GLY A 396 18.54 -31.50 -4.52
N THR A 397 18.58 -31.56 -3.19
CA THR A 397 18.24 -32.72 -2.37
C THR A 397 16.76 -32.73 -2.01
N ALA A 398 16.24 -33.88 -1.57
CA ALA A 398 14.85 -33.98 -1.15
C ALA A 398 14.52 -33.01 0.00
N ALA A 399 15.42 -32.87 0.99
CA ALA A 399 15.20 -31.95 2.11
C ALA A 399 15.06 -30.48 1.67
N GLN A 400 15.80 -30.06 0.63
CA GLN A 400 15.75 -28.68 0.12
C GLN A 400 14.43 -28.39 -0.62
N ARG A 401 13.87 -29.40 -1.29
CA ARG A 401 12.62 -29.32 -2.06
C ARG A 401 11.35 -29.59 -1.27
N ALA A 402 11.46 -30.13 -0.07
CA ALA A 402 10.30 -30.59 0.67
C ALA A 402 9.42 -29.43 1.14
N PHE A 403 8.12 -29.53 0.89
CA PHE A 403 7.13 -28.69 1.56
C PHE A 403 6.83 -29.29 2.93
N GLY A 404 7.59 -28.84 3.94
CA GLY A 404 7.48 -29.38 5.30
C GLY A 404 6.16 -29.05 5.99
N PRO A 405 5.75 -29.87 6.98
CA PRO A 405 4.44 -29.77 7.65
C PRO A 405 4.24 -28.52 8.51
N GLY A 406 5.29 -27.73 8.76
CA GLY A 406 5.17 -26.44 9.44
C GLY A 406 4.48 -25.37 8.59
N ASN A 407 4.44 -25.55 7.27
CA ASN A 407 3.71 -24.65 6.38
C ASN A 407 2.23 -25.04 6.33
N VAL A 408 1.34 -24.08 6.58
CA VAL A 408 -0.09 -24.36 6.79
C VAL A 408 -0.94 -23.54 5.83
N PHE A 409 -1.82 -24.23 5.12
CA PHE A 409 -2.97 -23.62 4.46
C PHE A 409 -4.20 -23.84 5.34
N ASP A 410 -5.07 -22.84 5.50
CA ASP A 410 -6.41 -23.04 6.07
C ASP A 410 -7.35 -21.86 5.77
N TRP A 411 -8.66 -22.06 5.77
CA TRP A 411 -9.65 -20.97 5.64
C TRP A 411 -9.50 -20.10 4.37
N ASN A 412 -8.94 -20.63 3.29
CA ASN A 412 -8.90 -19.97 1.99
C ASN A 412 -10.19 -20.26 1.21
N LEU A 413 -10.59 -19.29 0.38
CA LEU A 413 -11.67 -19.43 -0.57
C LEU A 413 -11.07 -19.58 -1.97
N TYR A 414 -11.15 -20.77 -2.52
CA TYR A 414 -10.66 -21.09 -3.86
C TYR A 414 -11.79 -20.99 -4.88
N PHE A 415 -11.49 -20.51 -6.08
CA PHE A 415 -12.47 -20.53 -7.17
C PHE A 415 -11.83 -20.59 -8.56
N CYS A 416 -12.50 -21.29 -9.46
CA CYS A 416 -12.32 -21.15 -10.89
C CYS A 416 -13.67 -21.34 -11.56
N GLU A 417 -13.82 -20.88 -12.80
CA GLU A 417 -14.98 -21.22 -13.61
C GLU A 417 -14.97 -22.73 -13.90
N GLY A 418 -16.06 -23.42 -13.56
CA GLY A 418 -16.20 -24.87 -13.75
C GLY A 418 -16.46 -25.62 -12.44
N ALA A 419 -15.99 -26.86 -12.38
CA ALA A 419 -16.19 -27.73 -11.22
C ALA A 419 -15.02 -27.60 -10.23
N GLU A 420 -15.28 -27.86 -8.94
CA GLU A 420 -14.22 -27.94 -7.91
C GLU A 420 -13.12 -28.92 -8.31
N ALA A 421 -13.47 -30.03 -8.95
CA ALA A 421 -12.52 -31.05 -9.38
C ALA A 421 -11.54 -30.58 -10.48
N ASP A 422 -11.77 -29.40 -11.08
CA ASP A 422 -10.92 -28.85 -12.14
C ASP A 422 -9.76 -28.02 -11.59
N ILE A 423 -9.79 -27.60 -10.32
CA ILE A 423 -8.73 -26.79 -9.74
C ILE A 423 -7.53 -27.68 -9.43
N GLU A 424 -6.33 -27.21 -9.79
CA GLU A 424 -5.09 -27.94 -9.59
C GLU A 424 -4.23 -27.30 -8.49
N PHE A 425 -3.71 -28.15 -7.61
CA PHE A 425 -2.66 -27.83 -6.64
C PHE A 425 -1.43 -28.70 -6.89
N GLY A 426 -0.26 -28.09 -7.05
CA GLY A 426 1.03 -28.76 -7.13
C GLY A 426 1.74 -28.74 -5.78
N LEU A 427 2.15 -29.92 -5.29
CA LEU A 427 2.91 -30.02 -4.04
C LEU A 427 3.99 -31.11 -4.12
N ASN A 428 5.10 -30.88 -3.42
CA ASN A 428 6.13 -31.88 -3.14
C ASN A 428 6.38 -32.02 -1.62
N PRO A 429 5.54 -32.79 -0.89
CA PRO A 429 5.65 -32.87 0.58
C PRO A 429 6.94 -33.52 1.08
N THR A 430 7.43 -34.53 0.36
CA THR A 430 8.60 -35.32 0.77
C THR A 430 9.89 -34.86 0.10
N GLY A 431 9.80 -33.92 -0.84
CA GLY A 431 10.90 -33.54 -1.72
C GLY A 431 11.31 -34.65 -2.70
N SER A 432 10.52 -35.71 -2.87
CA SER A 432 10.86 -36.80 -3.79
C SER A 432 10.90 -36.35 -5.27
N GLY A 433 11.60 -37.12 -6.13
CA GLY A 433 11.83 -36.78 -7.55
C GLY A 433 13.15 -36.04 -7.81
N GLY A 434 13.57 -35.88 -9.07
CA GLY A 434 14.83 -35.21 -9.45
C GLY A 434 14.65 -33.94 -10.31
N SER A 435 13.62 -33.93 -11.17
CA SER A 435 13.38 -32.86 -12.15
C SER A 435 11.94 -32.78 -12.66
N SER A 436 11.04 -33.68 -12.22
CA SER A 436 9.61 -33.72 -12.59
C SER A 436 8.69 -33.69 -11.35
N GLY A 437 9.22 -33.24 -10.20
CA GLY A 437 8.84 -33.67 -8.85
C GLY A 437 7.59 -33.08 -8.23
N ASN A 438 6.71 -32.47 -9.01
CA ASN A 438 5.48 -31.88 -8.48
C ASN A 438 4.35 -32.86 -8.69
N LYS A 439 3.75 -33.33 -7.60
CA LYS A 439 2.52 -34.10 -7.72
C LYS A 439 1.36 -33.12 -7.81
N SER A 440 0.55 -33.27 -8.86
CA SER A 440 -0.71 -32.55 -9.02
C SER A 440 -1.80 -33.22 -8.20
N TYR A 441 -2.60 -32.41 -7.54
CA TYR A 441 -3.75 -32.79 -6.73
C TYR A 441 -4.93 -31.95 -7.21
N ASN A 442 -5.96 -32.62 -7.71
CA ASN A 442 -7.14 -31.97 -8.27
C ASN A 442 -8.28 -31.98 -7.24
N GLY A 443 -8.88 -30.82 -6.99
CA GLY A 443 -9.92 -30.62 -5.98
C GLY A 443 -9.42 -30.58 -4.53
N LEU A 444 -10.27 -30.09 -3.63
CA LEU A 444 -9.89 -29.78 -2.24
C LEU A 444 -9.63 -31.04 -1.42
N ALA A 445 -10.35 -32.13 -1.67
CA ALA A 445 -10.15 -33.38 -0.93
C ALA A 445 -8.75 -33.98 -1.17
N ALA A 446 -8.27 -33.95 -2.42
CA ALA A 446 -6.93 -34.42 -2.77
C ALA A 446 -5.86 -33.48 -2.20
N TRP A 447 -6.10 -32.16 -2.26
CA TRP A 447 -5.23 -31.14 -1.69
C TRP A 447 -5.07 -31.28 -0.17
N LEU A 448 -6.18 -31.36 0.58
CA LEU A 448 -6.19 -31.57 2.03
C LEU A 448 -5.38 -32.80 2.43
N THR A 449 -5.56 -33.91 1.69
CA THR A 449 -4.78 -35.14 1.91
C THR A 449 -3.28 -34.93 1.68
N ALA A 450 -2.91 -34.10 0.71
CA ALA A 450 -1.53 -33.85 0.32
C ALA A 450 -0.79 -32.92 1.29
N VAL A 451 -1.43 -31.80 1.63
CA VAL A 451 -0.83 -30.73 2.44
C VAL A 451 -0.98 -31.00 3.93
N GLY A 452 -1.89 -31.89 4.34
CA GLY A 452 -2.13 -32.26 5.73
C GLY A 452 -2.74 -31.13 6.57
N SER A 453 -3.15 -30.05 5.92
CA SER A 453 -3.84 -28.88 6.45
C SER A 453 -4.91 -28.45 5.44
N ASP A 454 -5.58 -27.32 5.66
CA ASP A 454 -6.60 -26.76 4.76
C ASP A 454 -8.02 -27.32 4.91
N ALA A 455 -8.34 -27.89 6.08
CA ALA A 455 -9.62 -28.53 6.35
C ALA A 455 -10.84 -27.58 6.33
N ASN A 456 -10.62 -26.28 6.53
CA ASN A 456 -11.69 -25.28 6.54
C ASN A 456 -11.76 -24.45 5.26
N SER A 457 -10.91 -24.74 4.27
CA SER A 457 -11.01 -24.09 2.97
C SER A 457 -12.21 -24.57 2.18
N THR A 458 -12.69 -23.70 1.29
CA THR A 458 -13.91 -23.94 0.51
C THR A 458 -13.71 -23.58 -0.94
N PHE A 459 -14.51 -24.19 -1.81
CA PHE A 459 -14.60 -23.84 -3.22
C PHE A 459 -15.95 -23.19 -3.49
N HIS A 460 -15.94 -21.92 -3.86
CA HIS A 460 -17.15 -21.19 -4.22
C HIS A 460 -16.78 -19.86 -4.89
N ASP A 461 -17.65 -19.37 -5.77
CA ASP A 461 -17.56 -18.00 -6.26
C ASP A 461 -17.58 -17.03 -5.06
N PRO A 462 -16.56 -16.16 -4.87
CA PRO A 462 -16.56 -15.15 -3.82
C PRO A 462 -17.81 -14.26 -3.82
N GLY A 463 -18.41 -14.04 -5.00
CA GLY A 463 -19.56 -13.17 -5.20
C GLY A 463 -19.18 -11.70 -5.22
N PHE A 464 -18.18 -11.30 -6.01
CA PHE A 464 -17.85 -9.88 -6.16
C PHE A 464 -19.03 -9.07 -6.73
N VAL A 465 -19.03 -7.76 -6.50
CA VAL A 465 -20.05 -6.82 -7.04
C VAL A 465 -20.23 -7.01 -8.54
N VAL A 466 -19.12 -7.22 -9.25
CA VAL A 466 -19.12 -7.67 -10.64
C VAL A 466 -18.91 -9.17 -10.63
N ALA A 467 -19.89 -9.91 -11.16
CA ALA A 467 -19.90 -11.38 -11.14
C ALA A 467 -18.63 -12.02 -11.71
N VAL A 468 -17.98 -11.35 -12.67
CA VAL A 468 -16.63 -11.70 -13.14
C VAL A 468 -15.86 -10.40 -13.25
N PRO A 469 -14.90 -10.13 -12.34
CA PRO A 469 -14.03 -8.96 -12.46
C PRO A 469 -13.40 -8.89 -13.85
N SER A 470 -13.25 -7.67 -14.39
CA SER A 470 -12.82 -7.51 -15.78
C SER A 470 -11.57 -8.33 -16.10
N ALA A 471 -11.54 -8.95 -17.29
CA ALA A 471 -10.32 -9.57 -17.82
C ALA A 471 -9.21 -8.54 -18.11
N THR A 472 -9.53 -7.24 -18.07
CA THR A 472 -8.54 -6.17 -18.17
C THR A 472 -7.92 -5.86 -16.81
N PRO A 473 -6.59 -5.71 -16.70
CA PRO A 473 -5.91 -5.39 -15.45
C PRO A 473 -6.30 -4.04 -14.83
N ALA A 474 -6.98 -3.14 -15.55
CA ALA A 474 -7.35 -1.82 -15.04
C ALA A 474 -8.49 -1.81 -14.00
N ALA A 475 -9.24 -2.91 -13.82
CA ALA A 475 -10.45 -2.91 -13.00
C ALA A 475 -10.23 -2.90 -11.47
N THR A 476 -11.13 -2.24 -10.74
CA THR A 476 -11.12 -2.03 -9.28
C THR A 476 -12.31 -2.70 -8.57
N ASP A 477 -12.93 -3.65 -9.24
CA ASP A 477 -14.26 -4.25 -8.97
C ASP A 477 -14.28 -5.37 -7.93
N PHE A 478 -13.21 -5.53 -7.15
CA PHE A 478 -13.00 -6.62 -6.18
C PHE A 478 -13.73 -6.45 -4.85
N LYS A 479 -14.74 -5.58 -4.78
CA LYS A 479 -15.61 -5.47 -3.61
C LYS A 479 -16.58 -6.65 -3.59
N ILE A 480 -16.87 -7.13 -2.39
CA ILE A 480 -17.95 -8.08 -2.14
C ILE A 480 -19.22 -7.34 -1.71
N THR A 481 -20.35 -8.03 -1.82
CA THR A 481 -21.72 -7.58 -1.51
C THR A 481 -22.26 -8.25 -0.25
N GLU A 482 -23.46 -7.84 0.18
CA GLU A 482 -24.14 -8.45 1.31
C GLU A 482 -24.41 -9.94 1.13
N ALA A 483 -24.71 -10.34 -0.11
CA ALA A 483 -25.08 -11.70 -0.50
C ALA A 483 -23.87 -12.59 -0.84
N SER A 484 -22.65 -12.03 -0.78
CA SER A 484 -21.43 -12.71 -1.20
C SER A 484 -21.11 -13.90 -0.33
N PHE A 485 -20.65 -14.98 -0.96
CA PHE A 485 -20.23 -16.16 -0.22
C PHE A 485 -19.03 -15.89 0.67
N ALA A 486 -18.11 -15.01 0.25
CA ALA A 486 -16.90 -14.63 0.97
C ALA A 486 -17.18 -13.96 2.33
N ARG A 487 -18.40 -13.45 2.55
CA ARG A 487 -18.78 -12.78 3.79
C ARG A 487 -18.71 -13.73 4.98
N ASN A 488 -18.06 -13.30 6.06
CA ASN A 488 -17.83 -14.03 7.30
C ASN A 488 -17.21 -15.42 7.06
N ARG A 489 -16.26 -15.54 6.11
CA ARG A 489 -15.60 -16.82 5.78
C ARG A 489 -14.17 -16.97 6.27
N GLY A 490 -13.53 -15.91 6.76
CA GLY A 490 -12.21 -16.05 7.37
C GLY A 490 -12.23 -16.86 8.67
N GLU A 491 -11.07 -17.19 9.19
CA GLU A 491 -10.87 -17.92 10.44
C GLU A 491 -11.63 -17.24 11.62
N PRO A 492 -12.58 -17.93 12.29
CA PRO A 492 -13.41 -17.32 13.34
C PRO A 492 -12.63 -16.75 14.54
N THR A 493 -11.46 -17.33 14.82
CA THR A 493 -10.59 -16.93 15.94
C THR A 493 -9.58 -15.85 15.55
N PHE A 494 -9.53 -15.46 14.26
CA PHE A 494 -8.63 -14.41 13.82
C PHE A 494 -9.06 -13.05 14.37
N VAL A 495 -8.11 -12.37 15.00
CA VAL A 495 -8.27 -11.02 15.51
C VAL A 495 -7.30 -10.12 14.74
N PRO A 496 -7.78 -9.16 13.94
CA PRO A 496 -6.91 -8.21 13.26
C PRO A 496 -6.05 -7.42 14.25
N ALA A 497 -4.87 -6.98 13.82
CA ALA A 497 -4.10 -6.02 14.62
C ALA A 497 -4.88 -4.68 14.72
N ALA A 498 -4.61 -3.88 15.75
CA ALA A 498 -5.36 -2.63 16.01
C ALA A 498 -5.41 -1.68 14.80
N GLU A 499 -4.30 -1.54 14.07
CA GLU A 499 -4.17 -0.69 12.88
C GLU A 499 -4.42 -1.45 11.56
N GLU A 500 -4.86 -2.71 11.62
CA GLU A 500 -5.11 -3.50 10.43
C GLU A 500 -6.41 -3.07 9.75
N LYS A 501 -6.27 -2.56 8.53
CA LYS A 501 -7.37 -2.18 7.65
C LYS A 501 -7.46 -3.12 6.45
N ASP A 502 -8.65 -3.24 5.90
CA ASP A 502 -8.91 -3.90 4.62
C ASP A 502 -8.25 -3.16 3.45
N PHE A 503 -8.30 -3.71 2.24
CA PHE A 503 -7.70 -3.10 1.06
C PHE A 503 -8.21 -1.67 0.78
N PHE A 504 -9.44 -1.35 1.15
CA PHE A 504 -10.07 -0.05 0.92
C PHE A 504 -9.93 0.91 2.10
N GLY A 505 -9.18 0.53 3.15
CA GLY A 505 -8.92 1.36 4.32
C GLY A 505 -9.97 1.26 5.42
N ALA A 506 -10.95 0.36 5.31
CA ALA A 506 -11.96 0.12 6.34
C ALA A 506 -11.45 -0.83 7.42
N SER A 507 -12.07 -0.86 8.60
CA SER A 507 -11.71 -1.84 9.64
C SER A 507 -11.81 -3.28 9.13
N ARG A 508 -10.84 -4.10 9.51
CA ARG A 508 -10.67 -5.45 8.96
C ARG A 508 -11.71 -6.47 9.44
N ARG A 509 -12.55 -6.14 10.42
CA ARG A 509 -13.54 -7.04 10.99
C ARG A 509 -14.84 -6.31 11.23
N ALA A 510 -15.89 -6.77 10.56
CA ALA A 510 -17.28 -6.44 10.85
C ALA A 510 -18.06 -7.72 11.16
N ASN A 511 -19.27 -7.60 11.72
CA ASN A 511 -20.13 -8.72 12.10
C ASN A 511 -19.43 -9.79 12.96
N GLY A 512 -18.45 -9.39 13.77
CA GLY A 512 -17.68 -10.29 14.61
C GLY A 512 -16.78 -11.31 13.90
N ARG A 513 -16.61 -11.26 12.56
CA ARG A 513 -15.77 -12.21 11.83
C ARG A 513 -15.27 -11.61 10.52
N VAL A 514 -14.00 -11.82 10.19
CA VAL A 514 -13.44 -11.28 8.94
C VAL A 514 -13.99 -11.99 7.72
N ASP A 515 -14.13 -11.24 6.63
CA ASP A 515 -14.44 -11.79 5.32
C ASP A 515 -13.21 -12.48 4.70
N ALA A 516 -13.44 -13.40 3.76
CA ALA A 516 -12.35 -13.95 2.97
C ALA A 516 -11.90 -12.94 1.90
N GLY A 517 -10.60 -12.85 1.68
CA GLY A 517 -9.99 -11.94 0.72
C GLY A 517 -9.75 -10.55 1.31
N ALA A 518 -9.63 -9.57 0.42
CA ALA A 518 -9.02 -8.29 0.74
C ALA A 518 -10.03 -7.19 1.14
N HIS A 519 -11.34 -7.37 0.91
CA HIS A 519 -12.39 -6.40 1.23
C HIS A 519 -13.26 -6.86 2.40
N GLU A 520 -13.57 -5.96 3.33
CA GLU A 520 -14.57 -6.20 4.38
C GLU A 520 -15.91 -5.61 3.92
N PHE A 521 -16.95 -6.42 3.86
CA PHE A 521 -18.29 -5.93 3.65
C PHE A 521 -18.82 -5.26 4.92
N MET A 522 -19.26 -4.02 4.76
CA MET A 522 -20.00 -3.27 5.77
C MET A 522 -21.31 -2.78 5.18
N THR A 523 -22.38 -2.85 5.98
CA THR A 523 -23.62 -2.09 5.70
C THR A 523 -23.36 -0.59 5.74
N GLY A 524 -24.29 0.22 5.22
CA GLY A 524 -24.15 1.68 5.23
C GLY A 524 -23.89 2.25 6.63
N LEU A 525 -24.64 1.80 7.65
CA LEU A 525 -24.42 2.23 9.04
C LEU A 525 -23.07 1.74 9.59
N GLN A 526 -22.67 0.50 9.31
CA GLN A 526 -21.37 -0.03 9.76
C GLN A 526 -20.21 0.78 9.17
N ALA A 527 -20.28 1.13 7.88
CA ALA A 527 -19.28 1.96 7.23
C ALA A 527 -19.25 3.38 7.82
N TRP A 528 -20.41 3.98 8.08
CA TRP A 528 -20.48 5.29 8.76
C TRP A 528 -19.85 5.24 10.15
N ARG A 529 -20.17 4.22 10.96
CA ARG A 529 -19.53 4.01 12.26
C ARG A 529 -18.03 3.78 12.17
N ASP A 530 -17.59 3.05 11.16
CA ASP A 530 -16.17 2.77 10.96
C ASP A 530 -15.39 4.05 10.68
N VAL A 531 -15.93 4.92 9.82
CA VAL A 531 -15.32 6.22 9.50
C VAL A 531 -15.22 7.12 10.72
N HIS A 532 -16.24 7.16 11.57
CA HIS A 532 -16.29 8.07 12.71
C HIS A 532 -15.65 7.52 13.99
N PHE A 533 -15.66 6.19 14.18
CA PHE A 533 -15.28 5.57 15.45
C PHE A 533 -14.33 4.37 15.31
N SER A 534 -14.09 3.84 14.10
CA SER A 534 -13.43 2.54 13.87
C SER A 534 -14.12 1.38 14.62
N LEU A 535 -15.43 1.48 14.82
CA LEU A 535 -16.27 0.49 15.51
C LEU A 535 -17.48 0.11 14.63
N PRO A 536 -17.26 -0.64 13.53
CA PRO A 536 -18.34 -0.96 12.59
C PRO A 536 -19.53 -1.64 13.28
N ASP A 537 -19.28 -2.55 14.22
CA ASP A 537 -20.31 -3.29 14.96
C ASP A 537 -20.94 -2.49 16.12
N GLY A 538 -20.52 -1.24 16.34
CA GLY A 538 -21.01 -0.37 17.41
C GLY A 538 -20.31 -0.59 18.75
N GLY A 539 -20.96 -0.15 19.82
CA GLY A 539 -20.41 -0.04 21.18
C GLY A 539 -19.97 1.40 21.47
N PRO A 540 -19.93 1.85 22.74
CA PRO A 540 -19.67 3.26 23.05
C PRO A 540 -18.34 3.75 22.47
N PRO A 541 -18.32 4.92 21.79
CA PRO A 541 -19.42 5.89 21.61
C PRO A 541 -20.24 5.73 20.30
N ALA A 542 -20.13 4.61 19.60
CA ALA A 542 -20.74 4.36 18.29
C ALA A 542 -22.13 3.68 18.34
N SER A 543 -22.73 3.47 19.51
CA SER A 543 -24.06 2.82 19.62
C SER A 543 -25.14 3.71 19.00
N ASN A 544 -26.26 3.13 18.54
CA ASN A 544 -27.33 3.87 17.87
C ASN A 544 -27.85 5.06 18.70
N ASP A 545 -27.90 4.90 20.02
CA ASP A 545 -28.46 5.87 20.96
C ASP A 545 -27.38 6.73 21.66
N ASP A 546 -26.11 6.53 21.33
CA ASP A 546 -25.04 7.38 21.82
C ASP A 546 -25.10 8.76 21.13
N ASP A 547 -24.69 9.79 21.85
CA ASP A 547 -24.63 11.20 21.44
C ASP A 547 -23.25 11.74 21.87
N PRO A 548 -22.20 11.51 21.05
CA PRO A 548 -20.82 11.77 21.45
C PRO A 548 -20.47 13.26 21.48
N ASP A 549 -21.15 14.09 20.69
CA ASP A 549 -20.93 15.53 20.62
C ASP A 549 -21.84 16.33 21.56
N ALA A 550 -22.81 15.66 22.20
CA ALA A 550 -23.76 16.17 23.17
C ALA A 550 -24.67 17.28 22.59
N ASP A 551 -25.00 17.21 21.30
CA ASP A 551 -25.94 18.13 20.66
C ASP A 551 -27.41 17.71 20.81
N GLY A 552 -27.66 16.53 21.40
CA GLY A 552 -28.97 15.98 21.67
C GLY A 552 -29.54 15.12 20.53
N VAL A 553 -28.75 14.84 19.49
CA VAL A 553 -29.13 13.98 18.37
C VAL A 553 -28.37 12.65 18.48
N PRO A 554 -29.07 11.50 18.55
CA PRO A 554 -28.38 10.21 18.65
C PRO A 554 -27.82 9.78 17.28
N ASN A 555 -26.72 9.01 17.33
CA ASN A 555 -25.99 8.50 16.16
C ASN A 555 -26.87 7.92 15.03
N LEU A 556 -27.94 7.16 15.34
CA LEU A 556 -28.79 6.59 14.30
C LEU A 556 -29.56 7.69 13.54
N VAL A 557 -30.01 8.73 14.24
CA VAL A 557 -30.65 9.89 13.62
C VAL A 557 -29.62 10.66 12.82
N GLU A 558 -28.43 10.87 13.36
CA GLU A 558 -27.35 11.51 12.63
C GLU A 558 -27.00 10.82 11.31
N TYR A 559 -26.77 9.50 11.35
CA TYR A 559 -26.56 8.69 10.15
C TYR A 559 -27.71 8.86 9.15
N SER A 560 -28.96 8.82 9.63
CA SER A 560 -30.14 8.99 8.80
C SER A 560 -30.20 10.34 8.07
N GLN A 561 -29.55 11.35 8.64
CA GLN A 561 -29.50 12.72 8.15
C GLN A 561 -28.19 13.07 7.45
N GLY A 562 -27.17 12.20 7.49
CA GLY A 562 -25.82 12.46 6.98
C GLY A 562 -25.08 13.53 7.81
N MET A 563 -25.29 13.50 9.12
CA MET A 563 -24.61 14.34 10.11
C MET A 563 -23.28 13.73 10.53
N ASN A 564 -22.44 14.52 11.21
CA ASN A 564 -21.18 14.06 11.78
C ASN A 564 -21.28 13.91 13.31
N PRO A 565 -21.14 12.69 13.84
CA PRO A 565 -21.42 12.37 15.24
C PRO A 565 -20.33 12.76 16.22
N THR A 566 -19.42 13.61 15.75
CA THR A 566 -18.31 14.14 16.53
C THR A 566 -18.27 15.66 16.48
N LEU A 567 -19.22 16.29 15.78
CA LEU A 567 -19.29 17.73 15.57
C LEU A 567 -20.75 18.18 15.63
N SER A 568 -21.07 19.04 16.61
CA SER A 568 -22.43 19.59 16.73
C SER A 568 -22.87 20.27 15.44
N ASP A 569 -23.78 19.62 14.75
CA ASP A 569 -24.36 20.07 13.50
C ASP A 569 -25.89 19.98 13.50
N ILE A 570 -26.52 19.98 14.69
CA ILE A 570 -27.97 19.99 14.98
C ILE A 570 -28.90 20.75 14.02
N HIS A 571 -28.44 21.80 13.33
CA HIS A 571 -29.17 22.47 12.25
C HIS A 571 -29.59 21.52 11.09
N LEU A 572 -28.93 20.37 11.00
CA LEU A 572 -29.14 19.29 10.06
C LEU A 572 -30.15 18.23 10.55
N ALA A 573 -30.52 18.26 11.82
CA ALA A 573 -31.42 17.30 12.44
C ALA A 573 -32.87 17.41 11.91
N PRO A 574 -33.70 16.36 12.07
CA PRO A 574 -35.12 16.46 11.76
C PRO A 574 -35.79 17.56 12.58
N THR A 575 -36.66 18.35 11.95
CA THR A 575 -37.38 19.44 12.60
C THR A 575 -38.88 19.19 12.61
N GLY A 576 -39.56 19.63 13.67
CA GLY A 576 -41.01 19.61 13.79
C GLY A 576 -41.55 21.03 13.91
N GLN A 577 -42.54 21.40 13.09
CA GLN A 577 -43.16 22.72 13.17
C GLN A 577 -44.68 22.66 12.94
N ALA A 578 -45.43 23.50 13.65
CA ALA A 578 -46.84 23.71 13.35
C ALA A 578 -46.99 24.42 11.99
N ALA A 579 -47.91 23.93 11.16
CA ALA A 579 -48.20 24.49 9.84
C ALA A 579 -49.72 24.45 9.60
N GLY A 580 -50.43 25.48 10.05
CA GLY A 580 -51.90 25.51 10.02
C GLY A 580 -52.48 24.43 10.94
N ASN A 581 -53.28 23.54 10.38
CA ASN A 581 -53.98 22.44 11.04
C ASN A 581 -53.19 21.11 11.05
N VAL A 582 -51.89 21.15 10.74
CA VAL A 582 -50.98 20.01 10.82
C VAL A 582 -49.71 20.33 11.61
N PHE A 583 -49.09 19.31 12.19
CA PHE A 583 -47.72 19.35 12.69
C PHE A 583 -46.82 18.66 11.66
N ARG A 584 -45.92 19.42 11.05
CA ARG A 584 -45.04 18.96 9.96
C ARG A 584 -43.70 18.53 10.51
N PHE A 585 -43.34 17.27 10.26
CA PHE A 585 -41.98 16.77 10.43
C PHE A 585 -41.22 16.95 9.13
N ARG A 586 -40.06 17.62 9.15
CA ARG A 586 -39.13 17.76 8.02
C ARG A 586 -37.85 17.01 8.32
N TYR A 587 -37.34 16.28 7.34
CA TYR A 587 -36.14 15.46 7.49
C TYR A 587 -35.51 15.18 6.12
N ARG A 588 -34.31 14.62 6.14
CA ARG A 588 -33.57 14.11 4.99
C ARG A 588 -33.51 12.58 5.06
N LYS A 589 -33.28 11.95 3.92
CA LYS A 589 -33.06 10.51 3.80
C LYS A 589 -31.68 10.25 3.20
N GLN A 590 -30.63 10.53 3.97
CA GLN A 590 -29.27 10.17 3.57
C GLN A 590 -29.02 8.66 3.71
N ALA A 591 -29.81 8.00 4.55
CA ALA A 591 -29.87 6.55 4.70
C ALA A 591 -31.25 6.04 4.23
N PRO A 592 -31.48 5.86 2.91
CA PRO A 592 -32.79 5.51 2.37
C PRO A 592 -33.29 4.12 2.80
N GLU A 593 -32.39 3.25 3.26
CA GLU A 593 -32.70 1.93 3.80
C GLU A 593 -33.34 1.94 5.18
N LEU A 594 -33.26 3.07 5.92
CA LEU A 594 -33.92 3.21 7.21
C LEU A 594 -35.43 3.46 7.06
N THR A 595 -36.17 3.05 8.09
CA THR A 595 -37.59 3.35 8.23
C THR A 595 -37.79 4.68 8.95
N TYR A 596 -38.53 5.59 8.31
CA TYR A 596 -38.92 6.90 8.85
C TYR A 596 -40.43 6.92 9.07
N GLN A 597 -40.86 6.92 10.33
CA GLN A 597 -42.26 6.77 10.68
C GLN A 597 -42.71 7.80 11.71
N VAL A 598 -43.81 8.50 11.44
CA VAL A 598 -44.46 9.33 12.47
C VAL A 598 -45.19 8.40 13.44
N GLN A 599 -45.00 8.62 14.73
CA GLN A 599 -45.71 7.91 15.78
C GLN A 599 -46.46 8.91 16.64
N SER A 600 -47.58 8.48 17.19
CA SER A 600 -48.37 9.32 18.09
C SER A 600 -48.72 8.56 19.36
N SER A 601 -48.79 9.28 20.48
CA SER A 601 -49.14 8.73 21.77
C SER A 601 -50.12 9.64 22.49
N VAL A 602 -50.96 9.03 23.33
CA VAL A 602 -51.89 9.75 24.21
C VAL A 602 -51.35 9.88 25.63
N ASN A 603 -50.33 9.09 25.98
CA ASN A 603 -49.87 8.90 27.36
C ASN A 603 -48.36 8.58 27.47
N LEU A 604 -47.60 8.70 26.38
CA LEU A 604 -46.17 8.40 26.25
C LEU A 604 -45.76 6.92 26.42
N SER A 605 -46.68 6.00 26.69
CA SER A 605 -46.34 4.57 26.89
C SER A 605 -46.46 3.73 25.62
N ALA A 606 -47.48 3.99 24.79
CA ALA A 606 -47.66 3.33 23.50
C ALA A 606 -47.45 4.32 22.35
N TRP A 607 -46.69 3.92 21.34
CA TRP A 607 -46.33 4.74 20.17
C TRP A 607 -46.71 4.07 18.86
N PRO A 608 -48.02 3.83 18.60
CA PRO A 608 -48.46 3.30 17.32
C PRO A 608 -48.06 4.22 16.16
N ALA A 609 -47.80 3.60 15.01
CA ALA A 609 -47.59 4.30 13.76
C ALA A 609 -48.81 5.18 13.42
N ALA A 610 -48.55 6.46 13.19
CA ALA A 610 -49.42 7.30 12.40
C ALA A 610 -48.86 7.30 10.99
N VAL A 611 -49.65 7.00 9.96
CA VAL A 611 -49.14 6.84 8.59
C VAL A 611 -49.58 8.01 7.70
N PRO A 612 -49.23 9.28 8.02
CA PRO A 612 -49.45 10.36 7.07
C PRO A 612 -48.58 10.10 5.83
N ALA A 613 -49.09 10.46 4.66
CA ALA A 613 -48.36 10.33 3.41
C ALA A 613 -47.03 11.11 3.47
N GLU A 614 -45.97 10.47 2.99
CA GLU A 614 -44.68 11.14 2.82
C GLU A 614 -44.72 12.02 1.59
N GLN A 615 -44.14 13.20 1.71
CA GLN A 615 -43.97 14.16 0.64
C GLN A 615 -42.49 14.47 0.47
N SER A 616 -42.08 14.87 -0.74
CA SER A 616 -40.69 15.23 -1.06
C SER A 616 -40.65 16.45 -1.97
N ASP A 617 -39.58 17.22 -1.86
CA ASP A 617 -39.31 18.37 -2.73
C ASP A 617 -38.53 17.99 -4.00
N GLY A 618 -38.13 16.72 -4.14
CA GLY A 618 -37.33 16.24 -5.27
C GLY A 618 -35.85 16.65 -5.21
N SER A 619 -35.42 17.34 -4.15
CA SER A 619 -34.06 17.83 -3.92
C SER A 619 -33.42 17.28 -2.63
N GLY A 620 -33.99 16.19 -2.08
CA GLY A 620 -33.48 15.49 -0.90
C GLY A 620 -34.16 15.88 0.41
N GLY A 621 -35.11 16.81 0.39
CA GLY A 621 -35.98 17.11 1.53
C GLY A 621 -37.25 16.27 1.50
N TYR A 622 -37.65 15.80 2.69
CA TYR A 622 -38.85 15.01 2.93
C TYR A 622 -39.66 15.63 4.06
N TRP A 623 -40.98 15.46 4.01
CA TRP A 623 -41.83 15.81 5.14
C TRP A 623 -43.07 14.93 5.27
N ARG A 624 -43.61 14.92 6.48
CA ARG A 624 -44.87 14.26 6.83
C ARG A 624 -45.72 15.19 7.67
N ASP A 625 -46.98 15.34 7.30
CA ASP A 625 -47.94 16.21 7.96
C ASP A 625 -48.86 15.40 8.86
N PHE A 626 -48.70 15.54 10.18
CA PHE A 626 -49.59 14.91 11.16
C PHE A 626 -50.78 15.83 11.46
N PRO A 627 -52.04 15.39 11.31
CA PRO A 627 -53.21 16.22 11.57
C PRO A 627 -53.30 16.62 13.05
N VAL A 628 -53.45 17.92 13.33
CA VAL A 628 -53.74 18.41 14.68
C VAL A 628 -55.26 18.40 14.85
N VAL A 629 -55.78 17.30 15.39
CA VAL A 629 -57.21 17.11 15.73
C VAL A 629 -57.47 17.44 17.21
N ASP A 630 -58.73 17.65 17.59
CA ASP A 630 -59.11 18.01 18.96
C ASP A 630 -58.59 17.01 20.01
N GLY A 631 -57.88 17.53 21.02
CA GLY A 631 -57.30 16.79 22.13
C GLY A 631 -55.76 16.78 22.13
N SER A 632 -55.16 16.67 23.32
CA SER A 632 -53.70 16.62 23.45
C SER A 632 -53.13 15.28 22.95
N ARG A 633 -52.14 15.35 22.06
CA ARG A 633 -51.38 14.22 21.53
C ARG A 633 -49.89 14.52 21.62
N PHE A 634 -49.10 13.50 21.93
CA PHE A 634 -47.65 13.51 21.73
C PHE A 634 -47.35 12.92 20.36
N VAL A 635 -46.43 13.52 19.61
CA VAL A 635 -46.05 13.07 18.28
C VAL A 635 -44.53 13.06 18.16
N ARG A 636 -43.98 12.10 17.43
CA ARG A 636 -42.55 12.01 17.14
C ARG A 636 -42.29 11.45 15.75
N LEU A 637 -41.15 11.79 15.18
CA LEU A 637 -40.56 11.05 14.06
C LEU A 637 -39.67 9.96 14.64
N SER A 638 -39.97 8.70 14.34
CA SER A 638 -39.15 7.55 14.68
C SER A 638 -38.28 7.18 13.48
N VAL A 639 -36.99 6.97 13.73
CA VAL A 639 -36.03 6.39 12.77
C VAL A 639 -35.63 5.03 13.30
N SER A 640 -35.73 3.99 12.48
CA SER A 640 -35.36 2.62 12.85
C SER A 640 -34.77 1.87 11.66
N GLN A 641 -33.95 0.86 11.93
CA GLN A 641 -33.45 -0.08 10.92
C GLN A 641 -34.53 -1.02 10.41
#